data_AF-A0AAV5HUN0-F1
#
_entry.id   AF-A0AAV5HUN0-F1
#
_cell.length_a   1.000
_cell.length_b   1.000
_cell.length_c   1.000
_cell.angle_alpha   90.00
_cell.angle_beta   90.00
_cell.angle_gamma   90.00
#
_symmetry.space_group_name_H-M   'P 1'
#
loop_
_entity.id
_entity.type
_entity.pdbx_description
1 polymer ?
#
loop_
_entity_poly.entity_id
_entity_poly.type
_entity_poly.pdbx_seq_one_letter_code
_entity_poly.pdbx_strand_id
1 'polypeptide(L)'
;MGSSRRQLKAMLRKNWLLKVRHPFVTAAEILLPTIVMLLLIAVRTRVDTKIHPAQPNIRKEMFVEVGNGISPNFQQVLELLLSERQYLAFAPDTEETKKMINIMSVKFPLLKLVTRIYKDELELETYIRSENYGKCGPFKDCPNPKIKGAVVFHHQGPHVFDYSIRLNHTWAFSGFPDVESIMDTNGPFVNDLALGLSHVPTMQYSLSGFLTLQQVLDSFVIFAAQQKEADVGSEDKELQSLHSYNATASLKLPWTQFSPSKIRMVPFPTREYTDDEFQSIIKKVMGVLYLLGFLYPISRLVSYTVFEKEQKIREGLYMMGLDDGIFLLSWFITYTFQFAISSGIITICTMDNLFKYSDKTVVFMYFLAFGLSAIFLSFLISTFFSRAKTAVAVGTLSFLGAFFPYYTVNDEAVPMFLKVIASLLSPTAFALGSINFADYERAHVGLRWSNIWRASSGVNFLVCLLMMFFDSLLYCAVGLYLDKVLPRENGVRYPWNFIFQKCFWRKKTTIKPQMSSYEIKINDKLLKKKTIFPKNDTSEPALEAISLDMKQLELDGRCLQIRNLHKVFATKKGRCCAVNSLQLTLYENQILALLGHNGAGKSTTISMLVGLLPPTSGDAQVFGKSILTGMDEIRKGLGVCPQHDILFPELTVREHLEMFAILKGVDEDILERSVIEMVDEVGLADKLNTVVRSLSGGMKRKLSLGIALIGNSKVIILDEPTSGMDPYSMRLTWQLIKKIKKGKIILLTTHSMDEADELGDRIAIMANGSLKCCGSSLFLKHHYGVGYTLTLVKSAPSASVAADIVYRHIPLATCVSEVGTEISFKLPLASSSAFQNMFLEIESCMRRSVSNSKTTCTEDENYIGIESYGISVTTLEEVFLRVAGSDLDERECVKMANNHVSSTSMLSHASHEQVAKGVPHSKLLGSYRKVTGGICWMVGRVCSLFVATVLSLMRFLSKLCGSCCIISRSMFWRHSKALLIKRALSARRDQKTIVFQLLIPAVFLFIGLLFLALKPHPDQQSVTFTTSEFNPLLSGGGGGGPIPFDLSWPIAKEVANYVKGGWIQSFRQSTYRFPDSERALADAVEVAGPTLGPVLLSMCQFLMSSFNESYQSRYGAIVMDDQYEDGSLGYTVLHNSSCQHAGPTFINLMNAAILRLATRNQNMTIRTRNHPLPMAKSQRLQHHDLDAFSAAIIISIAFSFVPASFAVSIVKVEISSTTVEGSFSSSPSFNICCEAHA
;
A
#
# COMPACT_ATOMS: atom_id res chain seq x y z
N MET A 1 -14.83 36.81 -5.81
CA MET A 1 -15.63 35.68 -5.27
C MET A 1 -16.66 35.12 -6.26
N GLY A 2 -17.27 35.92 -7.15
CA GLY A 2 -18.26 35.43 -8.13
C GLY A 2 -17.74 34.37 -9.12
N SER A 3 -16.55 34.57 -9.70
CA SER A 3 -15.97 33.64 -10.70
C SER A 3 -15.63 32.25 -10.12
N SER A 4 -14.94 32.17 -8.99
CA SER A 4 -14.61 30.88 -8.34
C SER A 4 -15.85 30.09 -7.91
N ARG A 5 -16.95 30.77 -7.50
CA ARG A 5 -18.23 30.12 -7.17
C ARG A 5 -18.90 29.53 -8.41
N ARG A 6 -18.91 30.25 -9.54
CA ARG A 6 -19.42 29.75 -10.84
C ARG A 6 -18.62 28.52 -11.30
N GLN A 7 -17.30 28.58 -11.23
CA GLN A 7 -16.41 27.45 -11.57
C GLN A 7 -16.66 26.23 -10.67
N LEU A 8 -16.79 26.43 -9.36
CA LEU A 8 -17.10 25.34 -8.43
C LEU A 8 -18.48 24.72 -8.72
N LYS A 9 -19.51 25.54 -9.00
CA LYS A 9 -20.85 25.07 -9.39
C LYS A 9 -20.79 24.20 -10.65
N ALA A 10 -20.04 24.62 -11.67
CA ALA A 10 -19.85 23.84 -12.90
C ALA A 10 -19.17 22.48 -12.64
N MET A 11 -18.10 22.47 -11.82
CA MET A 11 -17.40 21.23 -11.46
C MET A 11 -18.24 20.29 -10.60
N LEU A 12 -19.04 20.82 -9.68
CA LEU A 12 -19.99 20.03 -8.89
C LEU A 12 -21.09 19.43 -9.77
N ARG A 13 -21.63 20.21 -10.73
CA ARG A 13 -22.60 19.71 -11.72
C ARG A 13 -22.00 18.58 -12.56
N LYS A 14 -20.74 18.73 -13.01
CA LYS A 14 -19.98 17.67 -13.70
C LYS A 14 -19.91 16.40 -12.85
N ASN A 15 -19.42 16.51 -11.61
CA ASN A 15 -19.26 15.36 -10.71
C ASN A 15 -20.61 14.67 -10.42
N TRP A 16 -21.68 15.45 -10.26
CA TRP A 16 -23.04 14.94 -10.07
C TRP A 16 -23.53 14.14 -11.29
N LEU A 17 -23.37 14.67 -12.51
CA LEU A 17 -23.76 13.98 -13.74
C LEU A 17 -23.02 12.65 -13.91
N LEU A 18 -21.71 12.63 -13.62
CA LEU A 18 -20.90 11.40 -13.66
C LEU A 18 -21.43 10.32 -12.69
N LYS A 19 -21.93 10.71 -11.52
CA LYS A 19 -22.50 9.79 -10.52
C LYS A 19 -23.91 9.32 -10.90
N VAL A 20 -24.74 10.19 -11.46
CA VAL A 20 -26.13 9.85 -11.86
C VAL A 20 -26.15 8.86 -13.04
N ARG A 21 -25.23 8.99 -14.01
CA ARG A 21 -25.18 8.10 -15.19
C ARG A 21 -24.70 6.67 -14.88
N HIS A 22 -24.09 6.46 -13.71
CA HIS A 22 -23.70 5.13 -13.23
C HIS A 22 -24.41 4.79 -11.92
N PRO A 23 -25.76 4.67 -11.92
CA PRO A 23 -26.54 4.54 -10.70
C PRO A 23 -26.19 3.26 -9.93
N PHE A 24 -25.93 2.15 -10.61
CA PHE A 24 -25.51 0.90 -9.98
C PHE A 24 -24.16 1.01 -9.26
N VAL A 25 -23.21 1.74 -9.83
CA VAL A 25 -21.88 1.93 -9.23
C VAL A 25 -22.01 2.84 -8.01
N THR A 26 -22.72 3.96 -8.15
CA THR A 26 -22.94 4.92 -7.06
C THR A 26 -23.75 4.29 -5.92
N ALA A 27 -24.77 3.48 -6.25
CA ALA A 27 -25.51 2.69 -5.28
C ALA A 27 -24.61 1.66 -4.58
N ALA A 28 -23.77 0.93 -5.32
CA ALA A 28 -22.81 0.00 -4.72
C ALA A 28 -21.82 0.69 -3.78
N GLU A 29 -21.34 1.89 -4.12
CA GLU A 29 -20.45 2.66 -3.24
C GLU A 29 -21.13 3.09 -1.92
N ILE A 30 -22.45 3.31 -1.91
CA ILE A 30 -23.20 3.70 -0.70
C ILE A 30 -23.67 2.45 0.07
N LEU A 31 -24.14 1.42 -0.65
CA LEU A 31 -24.76 0.24 -0.07
C LEU A 31 -23.74 -0.79 0.43
N LEU A 32 -22.57 -0.94 -0.19
CA LEU A 32 -21.61 -1.98 0.22
C LEU A 32 -21.17 -1.86 1.70
N PRO A 33 -20.83 -0.66 2.22
CA PRO A 33 -20.59 -0.50 3.67
C PRO A 33 -21.81 -0.92 4.52
N THR A 34 -23.02 -0.61 4.05
CA THR A 34 -24.27 -0.94 4.78
C THR A 34 -24.62 -2.42 4.74
N ILE A 35 -24.27 -3.15 3.67
CA ILE A 35 -24.50 -4.60 3.57
C ILE A 35 -23.67 -5.33 4.62
N VAL A 36 -22.43 -4.91 4.85
CA VAL A 36 -21.59 -5.46 5.93
C VAL A 36 -22.25 -5.21 7.31
N MET A 37 -22.87 -4.04 7.51
CA MET A 37 -23.62 -3.75 8.73
C MET A 37 -24.86 -4.61 8.90
N LEU A 38 -25.63 -4.82 7.84
CA LEU A 38 -26.80 -5.68 7.86
C LEU A 38 -26.43 -7.14 8.17
N LEU A 39 -25.29 -7.61 7.65
CA LEU A 39 -24.77 -8.94 7.98
C LEU A 39 -24.42 -9.04 9.47
N LEU A 40 -23.79 -8.02 10.06
CA LEU A 40 -23.51 -7.98 11.50
C LEU A 40 -24.79 -7.93 12.34
N ILE A 41 -25.81 -7.20 11.89
CA ILE A 41 -27.12 -7.15 12.55
C ILE A 41 -27.80 -8.52 12.49
N ALA A 42 -27.74 -9.21 11.34
CA ALA A 42 -28.28 -10.56 11.20
C ALA A 42 -27.60 -11.54 12.17
N VAL A 43 -26.29 -11.41 12.38
CA VAL A 43 -25.57 -12.18 13.40
C VAL A 43 -26.02 -11.78 14.81
N ARG A 44 -26.21 -10.49 15.10
CA ARG A 44 -26.70 -10.00 16.40
C ARG A 44 -28.06 -10.61 16.75
N THR A 45 -28.99 -10.62 15.80
CA THR A 45 -30.35 -11.15 16.04
C THR A 45 -30.40 -12.65 16.33
N ARG A 46 -29.30 -13.38 16.12
CA ARG A 46 -29.20 -14.82 16.43
C ARG A 46 -28.51 -15.11 17.76
N VAL A 47 -27.93 -14.10 18.43
CA VAL A 47 -27.14 -14.27 19.65
C VAL A 47 -27.73 -13.43 20.77
N ASP A 48 -28.39 -14.10 21.72
CA ASP A 48 -29.02 -13.46 22.88
C ASP A 48 -28.00 -13.10 23.97
N THR A 49 -28.25 -11.97 24.64
CA THR A 49 -27.50 -11.58 25.84
C THR A 49 -28.00 -12.35 27.05
N LYS A 50 -27.12 -13.04 27.75
CA LYS A 50 -27.46 -13.76 29.00
C LYS A 50 -27.00 -12.93 30.20
N ILE A 51 -27.90 -12.71 31.14
CA ILE A 51 -27.57 -12.05 32.42
C ILE A 51 -27.33 -13.15 33.44
N HIS A 52 -26.12 -13.21 33.99
CA HIS A 52 -25.76 -14.15 35.04
C HIS A 52 -25.86 -13.46 36.39
N PRO A 53 -26.74 -13.91 37.31
CA PRO A 53 -26.87 -13.32 38.63
C PRO A 53 -25.62 -13.62 39.49
N ALA A 54 -25.42 -12.84 40.56
CA ALA A 54 -24.33 -13.09 41.50
C ALA A 54 -24.49 -14.45 42.19
N GLN A 55 -23.48 -15.32 42.07
CA GLN A 55 -23.52 -16.69 42.60
C GLN A 55 -22.31 -16.98 43.49
N PRO A 56 -22.50 -17.72 44.60
CA PRO A 56 -21.42 -18.15 45.48
C PRO A 56 -20.59 -19.31 44.91
N ASN A 57 -21.09 -19.98 43.86
CA ASN A 57 -20.45 -21.11 43.16
C ASN A 57 -20.13 -22.34 44.04
N ILE A 58 -20.84 -22.50 45.17
CA ILE A 58 -20.77 -23.70 46.02
C ILE A 58 -21.86 -24.68 45.56
N ARG A 59 -21.54 -25.51 44.56
CA ARG A 59 -22.43 -26.59 44.09
C ARG A 59 -21.68 -27.91 44.04
N LYS A 60 -22.42 -29.02 44.06
CA LYS A 60 -21.88 -30.39 44.06
C LYS A 60 -20.92 -30.68 42.91
N GLU A 61 -21.13 -30.06 41.74
CA GLU A 61 -20.29 -30.24 40.56
C GLU A 61 -18.99 -29.40 40.57
N MET A 62 -18.96 -28.32 41.35
CA MET A 62 -17.85 -27.36 41.40
C MET A 62 -16.96 -27.51 42.63
N PHE A 63 -17.47 -28.19 43.65
CA PHE A 63 -16.73 -28.52 44.86
C PHE A 63 -15.91 -29.77 44.63
N VAL A 64 -14.59 -29.64 44.73
CA VAL A 64 -13.66 -30.75 44.54
C VAL A 64 -13.02 -31.08 45.87
N GLU A 65 -13.26 -32.30 46.35
CA GLU A 65 -12.47 -32.90 47.43
C GLU A 65 -11.36 -33.74 46.80
N VAL A 66 -10.11 -33.52 47.22
CA VAL A 66 -8.96 -34.28 46.70
C VAL A 66 -8.95 -35.69 47.31
N GLY A 67 -8.96 -36.72 46.47
CA GLY A 67 -9.00 -38.13 46.87
C GLY A 67 -10.40 -38.71 47.11
N ASN A 68 -11.46 -37.92 46.95
CA ASN A 68 -12.85 -38.35 47.15
C ASN A 68 -13.80 -37.69 46.13
N GLY A 69 -14.83 -38.42 45.67
CA GLY A 69 -15.81 -37.91 44.70
C GLY A 69 -15.25 -37.74 43.28
N ILE A 70 -15.15 -36.49 42.80
CA ILE A 70 -14.80 -36.15 41.40
C ILE A 70 -13.30 -36.42 41.11
N SER A 71 -12.44 -36.25 42.11
CA SER A 71 -11.03 -36.58 41.95
C SER A 71 -10.78 -38.04 42.33
N PRO A 72 -10.07 -38.83 41.50
CA PRO A 72 -9.86 -40.24 41.75
C PRO A 72 -8.96 -40.41 42.97
N ASN A 73 -9.29 -41.37 43.84
CA ASN A 73 -8.40 -41.73 44.95
C ASN A 73 -7.05 -42.25 44.39
N PHE A 74 -5.94 -42.02 45.08
CA PHE A 74 -4.62 -42.44 44.63
C PHE A 74 -4.55 -43.95 44.32
N GLN A 75 -5.25 -44.78 45.10
CA GLN A 75 -5.35 -46.22 44.81
C GLN A 75 -6.09 -46.50 43.50
N GLN A 76 -7.17 -45.78 43.21
CA GLN A 76 -7.91 -45.88 41.93
C GLN A 76 -7.02 -45.42 40.76
N VAL A 77 -6.20 -44.38 40.95
CA VAL A 77 -5.23 -43.94 39.93
C VAL A 77 -4.20 -45.03 39.64
N LEU A 78 -3.69 -45.72 40.67
CA LEU A 78 -2.76 -46.84 40.50
C LEU A 78 -3.39 -48.05 39.80
N GLU A 79 -4.65 -48.35 40.11
CA GLU A 79 -5.43 -49.41 39.44
C GLU A 79 -5.65 -49.10 37.95
N LEU A 80 -5.96 -47.83 37.62
CA LEU A 80 -6.10 -47.36 36.23
C LEU A 80 -4.77 -47.39 35.46
N LEU A 81 -3.65 -47.04 36.09
CA LEU A 81 -2.34 -47.14 35.47
C LEU A 81 -1.98 -48.59 35.15
N LEU A 82 -2.29 -49.51 36.08
CA LEU A 82 -2.06 -50.94 35.90
C LEU A 82 -2.94 -51.53 34.78
N SER A 83 -4.22 -51.14 34.70
CA SER A 83 -5.15 -51.62 33.67
C SER A 83 -4.78 -51.12 32.27
N GLU A 84 -4.33 -49.87 32.14
CA GLU A 84 -3.90 -49.26 30.87
C GLU A 84 -2.44 -49.60 30.48
N ARG A 85 -1.73 -50.40 31.30
CA ARG A 85 -0.28 -50.69 31.15
C ARG A 85 0.59 -49.44 31.04
N GLN A 86 0.26 -48.41 31.80
CA GLN A 86 1.01 -47.15 31.87
C GLN A 86 1.75 -47.05 33.20
N TYR A 87 2.90 -46.36 33.19
CA TYR A 87 3.79 -46.30 34.35
C TYR A 87 3.99 -44.87 34.85
N LEU A 88 4.28 -44.75 36.15
CA LEU A 88 4.69 -43.52 36.82
C LEU A 88 6.22 -43.51 36.94
N ALA A 89 6.88 -42.53 36.34
CA ALA A 89 8.32 -42.40 36.37
C ALA A 89 8.80 -41.61 37.59
N PHE A 90 9.95 -41.98 38.16
CA PHE A 90 10.64 -41.23 39.22
C PHE A 90 12.09 -40.97 38.80
N ALA A 91 12.60 -39.75 39.05
CA ALA A 91 14.00 -39.39 38.84
C ALA A 91 14.43 -38.34 39.88
N PRO A 92 15.71 -38.28 40.28
CA PRO A 92 16.82 -39.20 39.94
C PRO A 92 16.82 -40.52 40.74
N ASP A 93 17.62 -41.49 40.31
CA ASP A 93 17.77 -42.79 40.99
C ASP A 93 18.64 -42.66 42.26
N THR A 94 18.07 -42.06 43.31
CA THR A 94 18.71 -41.92 44.62
C THR A 94 18.18 -42.94 45.62
N GLU A 95 19.01 -43.31 46.60
CA GLU A 95 18.59 -44.16 47.73
C GLU A 95 17.42 -43.55 48.51
N GLU A 96 17.33 -42.22 48.56
CA GLU A 96 16.20 -41.50 49.16
C GLU A 96 14.90 -41.73 48.39
N THR A 97 14.94 -41.68 47.05
CA THR A 97 13.78 -41.94 46.19
C THR A 97 13.33 -43.40 46.28
N LYS A 98 14.28 -44.35 46.31
CA LYS A 98 13.99 -45.78 46.54
C LYS A 98 13.39 -46.03 47.93
N LYS A 99 13.93 -45.39 48.97
CA LYS A 99 13.42 -45.47 50.35
C LYS A 99 12.01 -44.89 50.45
N MET A 100 11.75 -43.75 49.80
CA MET A 100 10.40 -43.17 49.69
C MET A 100 9.41 -44.15 49.06
N ILE A 101 9.73 -44.72 47.89
CA ILE A 101 8.83 -45.65 47.19
C ILE A 101 8.56 -46.88 48.06
N ASN A 102 9.57 -47.42 48.74
CA ASN A 102 9.40 -48.56 49.64
C ASN A 102 8.51 -48.22 50.85
N ILE A 103 8.67 -47.05 51.48
CA ILE A 103 7.81 -46.61 52.59
C ILE A 103 6.38 -46.36 52.10
N MET A 104 6.21 -45.67 50.97
CA MET A 104 4.89 -45.43 50.38
C MET A 104 4.19 -46.73 49.97
N SER A 105 4.95 -47.76 49.57
CA SER A 105 4.40 -49.07 49.21
C SER A 105 3.76 -49.82 50.38
N VAL A 106 4.08 -49.46 51.63
CA VAL A 106 3.39 -49.99 52.82
C VAL A 106 1.93 -49.53 52.85
N LYS A 107 1.67 -48.28 52.46
CA LYS A 107 0.32 -47.70 52.39
C LYS A 107 -0.37 -47.99 51.05
N PHE A 108 0.40 -48.06 49.95
CA PHE A 108 -0.10 -48.27 48.60
C PHE A 108 0.67 -49.41 47.89
N PRO A 109 0.29 -50.68 48.10
CA PRO A 109 1.04 -51.83 47.59
C PRO A 109 1.19 -51.87 46.06
N LEU A 110 0.19 -51.36 45.32
CA LEU A 110 0.18 -51.31 43.86
C LEU A 110 1.24 -50.36 43.27
N LEU A 111 1.76 -49.42 44.06
CA LEU A 111 2.73 -48.43 43.60
C LEU A 111 3.96 -49.11 42.99
N LYS A 112 4.53 -50.10 43.70
CA LYS A 112 5.77 -50.78 43.30
C LYS A 112 5.68 -51.48 41.93
N LEU A 113 4.48 -51.90 41.52
CA LEU A 113 4.22 -52.56 40.24
C LEU A 113 4.13 -51.57 39.06
N VAL A 114 3.79 -50.31 39.35
CA VAL A 114 3.48 -49.26 38.37
C VAL A 114 4.62 -48.22 38.27
N THR A 115 5.61 -48.27 39.17
CA THR A 115 6.75 -47.34 39.16
C THR A 115 7.91 -47.77 38.28
N ARG A 116 8.53 -46.79 37.59
CA ARG A 116 9.84 -46.93 36.92
C ARG A 116 10.78 -45.83 37.40
N ILE A 117 12.01 -46.17 37.71
CA ILE A 117 13.02 -45.20 38.18
C ILE A 117 14.03 -44.98 37.05
N TYR A 118 14.39 -43.73 36.81
CA TYR A 118 15.37 -43.29 35.83
C TYR A 118 16.55 -42.62 36.57
N LYS A 119 17.76 -42.73 36.03
CA LYS A 119 18.99 -42.22 36.64
C LYS A 119 18.90 -40.73 36.91
N ASP A 120 18.53 -39.97 35.87
CA ASP A 120 18.43 -38.51 35.90
C ASP A 120 17.28 -38.03 34.99
N GLU A 121 16.91 -36.76 35.14
CA GLU A 121 15.92 -36.08 34.29
C GLU A 121 16.21 -36.24 32.79
N LEU A 122 17.49 -36.15 32.40
CA LEU A 122 17.92 -36.24 31.01
C LEU A 122 17.70 -37.63 30.39
N GLU A 123 17.82 -38.70 31.19
CA GLU A 123 17.53 -40.07 30.73
C GLU A 123 16.03 -40.26 30.47
N LEU A 124 15.18 -39.73 31.36
CA LEU A 124 13.74 -39.75 31.18
C LEU A 124 13.32 -38.99 29.90
N GLU A 125 13.87 -37.80 29.66
CA GLU A 125 13.54 -37.02 28.47
C GLU A 125 14.02 -37.67 27.18
N THR A 126 15.24 -38.22 27.17
CA THR A 126 15.79 -38.92 26.01
C THR A 126 14.99 -40.19 25.69
N TYR A 127 14.52 -40.90 26.71
CA TYR A 127 13.63 -42.05 26.53
C TYR A 127 12.29 -41.66 25.89
N ILE A 128 11.61 -40.62 26.38
CA ILE A 128 10.31 -40.18 25.81
C ILE A 128 10.46 -39.69 24.36
N ARG A 129 11.61 -39.08 24.03
CA ARG A 129 11.94 -38.63 22.66
C ARG A 129 12.36 -39.76 21.72
N SER A 130 12.67 -40.95 22.25
CA SER A 130 13.14 -42.08 21.47
C SER A 130 12.04 -42.71 20.62
N GLU A 131 12.42 -43.43 19.56
CA GLU A 131 11.47 -44.18 18.74
C GLU A 131 10.87 -45.40 19.43
N ASN A 132 11.46 -45.80 20.56
CA ASN A 132 11.06 -46.99 21.30
C ASN A 132 9.92 -46.69 22.28
N TYR A 133 9.66 -45.40 22.58
CA TYR A 133 8.63 -44.97 23.51
C TYR A 133 7.24 -45.51 23.12
N GLY A 134 6.60 -46.24 24.05
CA GLY A 134 5.24 -46.77 23.87
C GLY A 134 5.10 -47.93 22.88
N LYS A 135 6.19 -48.40 22.25
CA LYS A 135 6.19 -49.61 21.41
C LYS A 135 6.25 -50.85 22.29
N CYS A 136 5.11 -51.27 22.81
CA CYS A 136 4.98 -52.47 23.62
C CYS A 136 4.43 -53.63 22.78
N GLY A 137 5.15 -54.77 22.74
CA GLY A 137 4.64 -56.02 22.17
C GLY A 137 3.60 -56.70 23.07
N PRO A 138 2.91 -57.76 22.61
CA PRO A 138 1.84 -58.43 23.36
C PRO A 138 2.30 -59.18 24.63
N PHE A 139 3.60 -59.29 24.90
CA PHE A 139 4.16 -60.02 26.04
C PHE A 139 4.04 -59.28 27.38
N LYS A 140 4.13 -60.03 28.50
CA LYS A 140 3.91 -59.56 29.88
C LYS A 140 4.95 -58.55 30.38
N ASP A 141 6.20 -58.64 29.91
CA ASP A 141 7.26 -57.69 30.25
C ASP A 141 7.39 -56.65 29.13
N CYS A 142 6.95 -55.42 29.41
CA CYS A 142 7.09 -54.32 28.47
C CYS A 142 8.47 -53.65 28.66
N PRO A 143 9.46 -53.85 27.76
CA PRO A 143 10.76 -53.21 27.88
C PRO A 143 10.66 -51.69 27.65
N ASN A 144 9.66 -51.25 26.88
CA ASN A 144 9.42 -49.85 26.55
C ASN A 144 8.04 -49.38 27.05
N PRO A 145 7.89 -49.11 28.36
CA PRO A 145 6.62 -48.68 28.93
C PRO A 145 6.20 -47.29 28.45
N LYS A 146 4.88 -47.09 28.32
CA LYS A 146 4.28 -45.76 28.14
C LYS A 146 4.21 -45.06 29.50
N ILE A 147 4.72 -43.84 29.58
CA ILE A 147 4.76 -43.06 30.83
C ILE A 147 3.57 -42.11 30.84
N LYS A 148 2.67 -42.24 31.84
CA LYS A 148 1.54 -41.31 31.98
C LYS A 148 1.93 -40.04 32.74
N GLY A 149 2.86 -40.21 33.69
CA GLY A 149 3.36 -39.15 34.54
C GLY A 149 4.76 -39.42 35.06
N ALA A 150 5.43 -38.39 35.54
CA ALA A 150 6.72 -38.47 36.21
C ALA A 150 6.79 -37.54 37.43
N VAL A 151 7.52 -37.95 38.46
CA VAL A 151 7.91 -37.11 39.58
C VAL A 151 9.42 -36.94 39.51
N VAL A 152 9.88 -35.70 39.34
CA VAL A 152 11.31 -35.39 39.23
C VAL A 152 11.72 -34.51 40.40
N PHE A 153 12.59 -35.02 41.27
CA PHE A 153 13.14 -34.27 42.39
C PHE A 153 14.34 -33.45 41.93
N HIS A 154 14.29 -32.14 42.15
CA HIS A 154 15.39 -31.23 41.84
C HIS A 154 16.31 -31.02 43.04
N HIS A 155 15.74 -31.01 44.26
CA HIS A 155 16.50 -30.88 45.49
C HIS A 155 15.82 -31.65 46.63
N GLN A 156 16.54 -32.60 47.24
CA GLN A 156 16.13 -33.36 48.42
C GLN A 156 17.03 -32.96 49.60
N GLY A 157 16.97 -31.68 49.99
CA GLY A 157 17.84 -31.12 51.03
C GLY A 157 17.25 -31.24 52.45
N PRO A 158 18.02 -30.91 53.50
CA PRO A 158 17.54 -30.97 54.88
C PRO A 158 16.47 -29.91 55.21
N HIS A 159 16.39 -28.83 54.44
CA HIS A 159 15.44 -27.72 54.67
C HIS A 159 14.52 -27.43 53.47
N VAL A 160 14.81 -27.97 52.28
CA VAL A 160 14.04 -27.67 51.06
C VAL A 160 13.78 -28.96 50.30
N PHE A 161 12.49 -29.25 50.09
CA PHE A 161 12.03 -30.33 49.22
C PHE A 161 11.47 -29.71 47.94
N ASP A 162 12.20 -29.90 46.84
CA ASP A 162 11.87 -29.30 45.55
C ASP A 162 11.66 -30.41 44.51
N TYR A 163 10.43 -30.53 44.03
CA TYR A 163 10.05 -31.55 43.06
C TYR A 163 9.05 -31.02 42.03
N SER A 164 9.13 -31.58 40.83
CA SER A 164 8.20 -31.33 39.74
C SER A 164 7.32 -32.54 39.49
N ILE A 165 6.02 -32.28 39.33
CA ILE A 165 5.08 -33.27 38.81
C ILE A 165 4.93 -33.01 37.32
N ARG A 166 5.13 -34.06 36.52
CA ARG A 166 5.04 -34.05 35.07
C ARG A 166 3.95 -34.97 34.59
N LEU A 167 2.99 -34.48 33.82
CA LEU A 167 1.89 -35.29 33.29
C LEU A 167 1.66 -35.00 31.80
N ASN A 168 1.16 -36.00 31.07
CA ASN A 168 1.00 -35.94 29.61
C ASN A 168 -0.12 -34.99 29.14
N HIS A 169 -1.21 -34.90 29.90
CA HIS A 169 -2.39 -34.06 29.61
C HIS A 169 -2.23 -32.58 30.02
N THR A 170 -0.99 -32.10 30.20
CA THR A 170 -0.71 -30.69 30.46
C THR A 170 -0.64 -29.84 29.18
N TRP A 171 -0.79 -30.44 27.98
CA TRP A 171 -0.90 -29.72 26.71
C TRP A 171 -2.11 -28.77 26.60
N ALA A 172 -3.03 -28.77 27.57
CA ALA A 172 -4.14 -27.81 27.61
C ALA A 172 -3.79 -26.45 28.24
N PHE A 173 -2.60 -26.28 28.84
CA PHE A 173 -2.28 -25.12 29.69
C PHE A 173 -1.37 -24.06 29.04
N SER A 174 -1.14 -24.13 27.73
CA SER A 174 -0.71 -22.96 26.96
C SER A 174 -1.52 -22.86 25.67
N GLY A 175 -2.34 -21.82 25.55
CA GLY A 175 -2.88 -21.30 24.29
C GLY A 175 -3.41 -22.32 23.28
N PHE A 176 -4.73 -22.50 23.27
CA PHE A 176 -5.56 -23.30 22.35
C PHE A 176 -5.48 -24.84 22.52
N PRO A 177 -6.46 -25.47 23.19
CA PRO A 177 -6.77 -26.87 22.96
C PRO A 177 -7.56 -27.00 21.64
N ASP A 178 -7.29 -28.08 20.88
CA ASP A 178 -8.12 -28.49 19.75
C ASP A 178 -9.56 -28.66 20.22
N VAL A 179 -10.42 -27.83 19.63
CA VAL A 179 -11.78 -27.54 20.08
C VAL A 179 -12.75 -28.67 19.70
N GLU A 180 -12.34 -29.66 18.90
CA GLU A 180 -13.29 -30.65 18.37
C GLU A 180 -13.54 -31.88 19.26
N SER A 181 -12.69 -32.21 20.25
CA SER A 181 -12.88 -33.45 21.02
C SER A 181 -13.53 -33.30 22.40
N ILE A 182 -13.83 -32.07 22.84
CA ILE A 182 -14.51 -31.79 24.12
C ILE A 182 -15.66 -30.78 23.95
N MET A 183 -15.81 -30.13 22.79
CA MET A 183 -17.01 -29.34 22.51
C MET A 183 -18.15 -30.24 22.06
N ASP A 184 -18.99 -30.59 23.02
CA ASP A 184 -20.43 -30.51 22.77
C ASP A 184 -20.68 -29.04 22.37
N THR A 185 -20.79 -28.77 21.05
CA THR A 185 -20.80 -27.43 20.43
C THR A 185 -22.04 -26.60 20.76
N ASN A 186 -22.81 -27.03 21.76
CA ASN A 186 -24.02 -26.37 22.28
C ASN A 186 -23.83 -25.80 23.71
N GLY A 187 -22.62 -25.82 24.28
CA GLY A 187 -22.35 -25.42 25.66
C GLY A 187 -22.08 -23.91 25.89
N PRO A 188 -22.61 -23.28 26.96
CA PRO A 188 -22.56 -21.83 27.23
C PRO A 188 -21.23 -21.28 27.84
N PHE A 189 -20.11 -22.00 27.76
CA PHE A 189 -18.95 -21.76 28.65
C PHE A 189 -17.73 -21.06 28.02
N VAL A 190 -17.85 -20.51 26.80
CA VAL A 190 -16.71 -19.96 26.04
C VAL A 190 -16.21 -18.61 26.57
N ASN A 191 -17.06 -17.81 27.23
CA ASN A 191 -16.71 -16.48 27.76
C ASN A 191 -16.26 -16.47 29.23
N ASP A 192 -16.38 -17.59 29.93
CA ASP A 192 -15.97 -17.74 31.33
C ASP A 192 -14.44 -17.60 31.51
N LEU A 193 -13.66 -17.67 30.43
CA LEU A 193 -12.20 -17.42 30.42
C LEU A 193 -11.84 -15.95 30.73
N ALA A 194 -12.66 -14.98 30.34
CA ALA A 194 -12.37 -13.55 30.56
C ALA A 194 -12.73 -13.08 31.98
N LEU A 195 -13.59 -13.83 32.68
CA LEU A 195 -14.09 -13.52 34.02
C LEU A 195 -13.52 -14.46 35.11
N GLY A 196 -12.64 -15.40 34.74
CA GLY A 196 -12.02 -16.34 35.68
C GLY A 196 -12.94 -17.45 36.18
N LEU A 197 -13.93 -17.82 35.37
CA LEU A 197 -14.95 -18.82 35.62
C LEU A 197 -14.67 -20.16 34.93
N SER A 198 -13.51 -20.33 34.30
CA SER A 198 -13.17 -21.63 33.73
C SER A 198 -13.11 -22.67 34.85
N HIS A 199 -14.15 -23.49 34.98
CA HIS A 199 -14.14 -24.70 35.82
C HIS A 199 -13.19 -25.75 35.24
N VAL A 200 -12.88 -25.60 33.95
CA VAL A 200 -12.06 -26.52 33.16
C VAL A 200 -10.67 -26.74 33.77
N PRO A 201 -9.85 -25.72 34.14
CA PRO A 201 -8.57 -25.95 34.81
C PRO A 201 -8.69 -26.65 36.18
N THR A 202 -9.61 -26.24 37.04
CA THR A 202 -9.79 -26.85 38.38
C THR A 202 -10.20 -28.31 38.28
N MET A 203 -11.14 -28.60 37.38
CA MET A 203 -11.60 -29.95 37.08
C MET A 203 -10.52 -30.76 36.35
N GLN A 204 -9.69 -30.12 35.53
CA GLN A 204 -8.56 -30.80 34.89
C GLN A 204 -7.46 -31.15 35.90
N TYR A 205 -7.10 -30.27 36.85
CA TYR A 205 -6.15 -30.59 37.93
C TYR A 205 -6.66 -31.70 38.87
N SER A 206 -7.98 -31.80 39.05
CA SER A 206 -8.59 -32.85 39.85
C SER A 206 -8.69 -34.18 39.10
N LEU A 207 -9.18 -34.18 37.86
CA LEU A 207 -9.33 -35.38 37.01
C LEU A 207 -8.00 -35.94 36.52
N SER A 208 -6.97 -35.10 36.38
CA SER A 208 -5.62 -35.50 35.97
C SER A 208 -4.91 -36.42 36.95
N GLY A 209 -5.35 -36.48 38.21
CA GLY A 209 -4.59 -37.07 39.31
C GLY A 209 -3.38 -36.25 39.75
N PHE A 210 -3.23 -35.00 39.27
CA PHE A 210 -2.13 -34.12 39.69
C PHE A 210 -2.23 -33.80 41.19
N LEU A 211 -3.40 -33.36 41.63
CA LEU A 211 -3.62 -32.95 43.03
C LEU A 211 -3.53 -34.12 44.00
N THR A 212 -3.95 -35.31 43.57
CA THR A 212 -3.91 -36.52 44.40
C THR A 212 -2.47 -36.99 44.56
N LEU A 213 -1.67 -36.94 43.49
CA LEU A 213 -0.23 -37.18 43.56
C LEU A 213 0.48 -36.12 44.42
N GLN A 214 0.12 -34.85 44.28
CA GLN A 214 0.65 -33.76 45.11
C GLN A 214 0.32 -33.99 46.59
N GLN A 215 -0.93 -34.30 46.94
CA GLN A 215 -1.35 -34.57 48.32
C GLN A 215 -0.58 -35.73 48.95
N VAL A 216 -0.38 -36.82 48.20
CA VAL A 216 0.34 -38.01 48.68
C VAL A 216 1.82 -37.70 48.89
N LEU A 217 2.46 -36.98 47.97
CA LEU A 217 3.87 -36.57 48.08
C LEU A 217 4.07 -35.58 49.23
N ASP A 218 3.24 -34.54 49.34
CA ASP A 218 3.31 -33.55 50.41
C ASP A 218 3.10 -34.20 51.78
N SER A 219 2.14 -35.12 51.90
CA SER A 219 1.91 -35.90 53.12
C SER A 219 3.10 -36.77 53.51
N PHE A 220 3.76 -37.40 52.53
CA PHE A 220 4.98 -38.17 52.77
C PHE A 220 6.14 -37.27 53.20
N VAL A 221 6.31 -36.10 52.59
CA VAL A 221 7.37 -35.14 52.94
C VAL A 221 7.19 -34.64 54.38
N ILE A 222 5.97 -34.32 54.79
CA ILE A 222 5.66 -33.90 56.18
C ILE A 222 6.00 -35.04 57.16
N PHE A 223 5.55 -36.26 56.87
CA PHE A 223 5.86 -37.43 57.69
C PHE A 223 7.36 -37.72 57.78
N ALA A 224 8.07 -37.68 56.65
CA ALA A 224 9.51 -37.95 56.59
C ALA A 224 10.33 -36.87 57.31
N ALA A 225 9.92 -35.61 57.24
CA ALA A 225 10.57 -34.50 57.95
C ALA A 225 10.39 -34.62 59.47
N GLN A 226 9.18 -34.95 59.94
CA GLN A 226 8.91 -35.21 61.36
C GLN A 226 9.74 -36.38 61.91
N GLN A 227 9.87 -37.46 61.12
CA GLN A 227 10.65 -38.62 61.52
C GLN A 227 12.15 -38.30 61.63
N LYS A 228 12.69 -37.52 60.68
CA LYS A 228 14.09 -37.06 60.73
C LYS A 228 14.38 -36.22 61.98
N GLU A 229 13.49 -35.28 62.35
CA GLU A 229 13.69 -34.47 63.57
C GLU A 229 13.51 -35.29 64.86
N ALA A 230 12.62 -36.28 64.87
CA ALA A 230 12.46 -37.21 65.99
C ALA A 230 13.65 -38.16 66.19
N ASP A 231 14.46 -38.38 65.15
CA ASP A 231 15.72 -39.15 65.23
C ASP A 231 16.91 -38.27 65.68
N VAL A 232 16.97 -37.01 65.24
CA VAL A 232 17.99 -36.04 65.70
C VAL A 232 17.87 -35.74 67.20
N GLY A 233 16.67 -35.82 67.78
CA GLY A 233 16.45 -35.73 69.23
C GLY A 233 17.00 -36.91 70.04
N SER A 234 17.53 -37.96 69.39
CA SER A 234 18.03 -39.19 70.04
C SER A 234 19.50 -39.53 69.76
N GLU A 235 20.31 -38.59 69.22
CA GLU A 235 21.74 -38.81 68.92
C GLU A 235 22.72 -38.54 70.08
N ASP A 236 22.28 -38.64 71.34
CA ASP A 236 23.20 -38.82 72.49
C ASP A 236 23.11 -40.26 73.01
N LYS A 237 23.52 -41.24 72.18
CA LYS A 237 24.25 -42.46 72.60
C LYS A 237 24.51 -43.43 71.42
N GLU A 238 25.81 -43.62 71.22
CA GLU A 238 26.51 -44.79 70.69
C GLU A 238 26.54 -45.08 69.18
N LEU A 239 27.77 -44.97 68.70
CA LEU A 239 28.34 -45.43 67.45
C LEU A 239 28.84 -46.86 67.62
N GLN A 240 28.29 -47.87 66.92
CA GLN A 240 29.06 -48.97 66.30
C GLN A 240 28.23 -50.01 65.51
N SER A 241 28.78 -50.31 64.33
CA SER A 241 28.70 -51.53 63.49
C SER A 241 27.42 -51.92 62.71
N LEU A 242 27.61 -51.76 61.40
CA LEU A 242 26.98 -52.31 60.19
C LEU A 242 26.41 -53.74 60.19
N HIS A 243 25.37 -53.87 59.35
CA HIS A 243 24.94 -55.01 58.52
C HIS A 243 24.08 -56.14 59.12
N SER A 244 22.76 -56.00 59.00
CA SER A 244 21.91 -57.04 58.41
C SER A 244 20.54 -56.49 58.02
N TYR A 245 20.15 -56.74 56.76
CA TYR A 245 18.82 -56.52 56.21
C TYR A 245 17.76 -57.33 56.97
N ASN A 246 16.76 -56.65 57.54
CA ASN A 246 15.35 -57.00 57.40
C ASN A 246 14.46 -55.82 57.85
N ALA A 247 13.51 -55.49 56.99
CA ALA A 247 12.65 -54.34 57.11
C ALA A 247 11.66 -54.47 58.27
N THR A 248 11.78 -53.60 59.26
CA THR A 248 10.69 -53.04 60.09
C THR A 248 11.33 -52.01 61.02
N ALA A 249 11.64 -50.82 60.46
CA ALA A 249 11.96 -49.68 61.31
C ALA A 249 10.69 -49.34 62.11
N SER A 250 10.79 -49.37 63.45
CA SER A 250 9.72 -48.93 64.34
C SER A 250 9.39 -47.46 64.04
N LEU A 251 8.22 -47.23 63.44
CA LEU A 251 7.72 -45.88 63.16
C LEU A 251 7.31 -45.24 64.50
N LYS A 252 8.08 -44.25 64.98
CA LYS A 252 7.84 -43.55 66.26
C LYS A 252 6.56 -42.69 66.26
N LEU A 253 6.14 -42.19 65.09
CA LEU A 253 4.97 -41.30 64.92
C LEU A 253 4.03 -41.88 63.84
N PRO A 254 2.70 -41.76 64.01
CA PRO A 254 1.73 -42.20 63.01
C PRO A 254 1.74 -41.27 61.78
N TRP A 255 1.61 -41.85 60.59
CA TRP A 255 1.56 -41.13 59.31
C TRP A 255 0.48 -40.02 59.25
N THR A 256 -0.57 -40.14 60.05
CA THR A 256 -1.73 -39.24 60.05
C THR A 256 -1.49 -37.91 60.75
N GLN A 257 -0.45 -37.80 61.59
CA GLN A 257 -0.21 -36.61 62.42
C GLN A 257 0.27 -35.41 61.58
N PHE A 258 -0.50 -34.33 61.58
CA PHE A 258 -0.32 -33.14 60.73
C PHE A 258 -0.37 -33.41 59.21
N SER A 259 -0.81 -34.59 58.77
CA SER A 259 -1.00 -34.87 57.35
C SER A 259 -2.25 -34.15 56.82
N PRO A 260 -2.19 -33.50 55.64
CA PRO A 260 -3.35 -32.89 55.00
C PRO A 260 -4.25 -33.98 54.40
N SER A 261 -5.19 -34.47 55.20
CA SER A 261 -6.06 -35.61 54.85
C SER A 261 -7.24 -35.22 53.96
N LYS A 262 -7.84 -34.04 54.21
CA LYS A 262 -8.97 -33.50 53.45
C LYS A 262 -8.64 -32.13 52.88
N ILE A 263 -8.22 -32.11 51.61
CA ILE A 263 -8.00 -30.87 50.85
C ILE A 263 -9.23 -30.65 49.96
N ARG A 264 -9.87 -29.49 50.07
CA ARG A 264 -11.04 -29.13 49.26
C ARG A 264 -10.76 -27.87 48.46
N MET A 265 -11.29 -27.81 47.24
CA MET A 265 -11.20 -26.65 46.37
C MET A 265 -12.58 -26.17 45.96
N VAL A 266 -12.76 -24.86 46.00
CA VAL A 266 -13.99 -24.17 45.60
C VAL A 266 -13.61 -22.97 44.73
N PRO A 267 -14.33 -22.70 43.63
CA PRO A 267 -14.11 -21.48 42.85
C PRO A 267 -14.57 -20.24 43.63
N PHE A 268 -14.01 -19.07 43.28
CA PHE A 268 -14.43 -17.79 43.84
C PHE A 268 -15.90 -17.44 43.49
N PRO A 269 -16.58 -16.68 44.35
CA PRO A 269 -17.91 -16.16 44.06
C PRO A 269 -17.84 -15.10 42.96
N THR A 270 -18.90 -14.99 42.16
CA THR A 270 -18.99 -14.01 41.07
C THR A 270 -20.06 -12.95 41.30
N ARG A 271 -19.79 -11.76 40.76
CA ARG A 271 -20.79 -10.69 40.65
C ARG A 271 -21.79 -11.00 39.56
N GLU A 272 -22.89 -10.28 39.59
CA GLU A 272 -23.75 -10.18 38.44
C GLU A 272 -22.93 -9.64 37.25
N TYR A 273 -22.94 -10.36 36.14
CA TYR A 273 -22.32 -9.95 34.89
C TYR A 273 -23.24 -10.26 33.73
N THR A 274 -23.12 -9.45 32.69
CA THR A 274 -23.81 -9.69 31.44
C THR A 274 -22.84 -10.35 30.49
N ASP A 275 -23.25 -11.50 29.96
CA ASP A 275 -22.50 -12.16 28.92
C ASP A 275 -23.10 -11.86 27.55
N ASP A 276 -22.30 -11.14 26.77
CA ASP A 276 -22.60 -10.79 25.40
C ASP A 276 -21.50 -11.39 24.53
N GLU A 277 -21.70 -12.65 24.14
CA GLU A 277 -20.82 -13.40 23.23
C GLU A 277 -20.59 -12.65 21.92
N PHE A 278 -21.65 -12.05 21.41
CA PHE A 278 -21.59 -11.28 20.19
C PHE A 278 -20.64 -10.08 20.34
N GLN A 279 -20.77 -9.26 21.38
CA GLN A 279 -19.87 -8.11 21.58
C GLN A 279 -18.41 -8.53 21.84
N SER A 280 -18.19 -9.69 22.49
CA SER A 280 -16.84 -10.25 22.70
C SER A 280 -16.15 -10.63 21.37
N ILE A 281 -16.89 -11.31 20.50
CA ILE A 281 -16.40 -11.71 19.17
C ILE A 281 -16.23 -10.48 18.27
N ILE A 282 -17.22 -9.58 18.29
CA ILE A 282 -17.20 -8.35 17.51
C ILE A 282 -16.02 -7.46 17.91
N LYS A 283 -15.70 -7.31 19.20
CA LYS A 283 -14.53 -6.52 19.64
C LYS A 283 -13.25 -6.86 18.87
N LYS A 284 -13.04 -8.15 18.54
CA LYS A 284 -11.84 -8.61 17.80
C LYS A 284 -11.93 -8.38 16.29
N VAL A 285 -13.13 -8.45 15.70
CA VAL A 285 -13.34 -8.54 14.24
C VAL A 285 -13.92 -7.25 13.63
N MET A 286 -14.50 -6.37 14.44
CA MET A 286 -15.27 -5.20 13.99
C MET A 286 -14.47 -4.24 13.11
N GLY A 287 -13.23 -3.93 13.49
CA GLY A 287 -12.37 -3.02 12.72
C GLY A 287 -12.06 -3.53 11.31
N VAL A 288 -11.89 -4.85 11.14
CA VAL A 288 -11.60 -5.47 9.83
C VAL A 288 -12.83 -5.45 8.92
N LEU A 289 -14.00 -5.82 9.46
CA LEU A 289 -15.24 -5.87 8.68
C LEU A 289 -15.64 -4.50 8.14
N TYR A 290 -15.55 -3.48 8.99
CA TYR A 290 -15.81 -2.10 8.59
C TYR A 290 -14.83 -1.63 7.52
N LEU A 291 -13.53 -1.95 7.65
CA LEU A 291 -12.54 -1.62 6.64
C LEU A 291 -12.85 -2.26 5.27
N LEU A 292 -13.29 -3.52 5.26
CA LEU A 292 -13.68 -4.22 4.04
C LEU A 292 -14.87 -3.54 3.34
N GLY A 293 -15.86 -3.05 4.10
CA GLY A 293 -17.02 -2.32 3.56
C GLY A 293 -16.63 -1.04 2.81
N PHE A 294 -15.63 -0.31 3.31
CA PHE A 294 -15.17 0.96 2.72
C PHE A 294 -14.11 0.81 1.62
N LEU A 295 -13.60 -0.39 1.38
CA LEU A 295 -12.52 -0.64 0.42
C LEU A 295 -12.93 -0.33 -1.04
N TYR A 296 -14.18 -0.63 -1.41
CA TYR A 296 -14.67 -0.37 -2.77
C TYR A 296 -14.84 1.13 -3.08
N PRO A 297 -15.52 1.96 -2.24
CA PRO A 297 -15.58 3.41 -2.45
C PRO A 297 -14.21 4.07 -2.58
N ILE A 298 -13.26 3.68 -1.73
CA ILE A 298 -11.88 4.20 -1.73
C ILE A 298 -11.14 3.84 -3.01
N SER A 299 -11.25 2.58 -3.45
CA SER A 299 -10.69 2.09 -4.71
C SER A 299 -11.19 2.90 -5.92
N ARG A 300 -12.49 3.20 -5.96
CA ARG A 300 -13.10 4.00 -7.04
C ARG A 300 -12.65 5.45 -7.01
N LEU A 301 -12.56 6.08 -5.84
CA LEU A 301 -12.05 7.43 -5.69
C LEU A 301 -10.61 7.55 -6.23
N VAL A 302 -9.73 6.60 -5.89
CA VAL A 302 -8.36 6.54 -6.44
C VAL A 302 -8.40 6.35 -7.96
N SER A 303 -9.29 5.49 -8.48
CA SER A 303 -9.44 5.27 -9.92
C SER A 303 -9.80 6.54 -10.68
N TYR A 304 -10.83 7.28 -10.25
CA TYR A 304 -11.31 8.47 -10.96
C TYR A 304 -10.29 9.60 -10.97
N THR A 305 -9.66 9.85 -9.81
CA THR A 305 -8.67 10.93 -9.67
C THR A 305 -7.43 10.68 -10.53
N VAL A 306 -6.97 9.42 -10.60
CA VAL A 306 -5.83 9.07 -11.47
C VAL A 306 -6.24 8.96 -12.93
N PHE A 307 -7.47 8.55 -13.25
CA PHE A 307 -7.97 8.50 -14.63
C PHE A 307 -8.04 9.91 -15.26
N GLU A 308 -8.53 10.91 -14.53
CA GLU A 308 -8.54 12.30 -15.02
C GLU A 308 -7.12 12.87 -15.22
N LYS A 309 -6.16 12.41 -14.40
CA LYS A 309 -4.73 12.75 -14.55
C LYS A 309 -4.10 12.03 -15.75
N GLU A 310 -4.46 10.77 -15.99
CA GLU A 310 -4.01 9.97 -17.13
C GLU A 310 -4.45 10.59 -18.47
N GLN A 311 -5.69 11.09 -18.53
CA GLN A 311 -6.25 11.75 -19.71
C GLN A 311 -5.85 13.24 -19.86
N LYS A 312 -5.02 13.78 -18.95
CA LYS A 312 -4.58 15.19 -18.94
C LYS A 312 -5.74 16.20 -18.90
N ILE A 313 -6.88 15.78 -18.34
CA ILE A 313 -8.09 16.60 -18.24
C ILE A 313 -7.86 17.79 -17.33
N ARG A 314 -7.16 17.58 -16.21
CA ARG A 314 -6.82 18.65 -15.27
C ARG A 314 -5.98 19.74 -15.93
N GLU A 315 -4.98 19.38 -16.73
CA GLU A 315 -4.19 20.36 -17.49
C GLU A 315 -5.07 21.12 -18.50
N GLY A 316 -5.96 20.44 -19.24
CA GLY A 316 -6.89 21.11 -20.16
C GLY A 316 -7.84 22.10 -19.49
N LEU A 317 -8.40 21.73 -18.34
CA LEU A 317 -9.25 22.65 -17.57
C LEU A 317 -8.45 23.87 -17.07
N TYR A 318 -7.20 23.66 -16.66
CA TYR A 318 -6.32 24.74 -16.23
C TYR A 318 -5.97 25.70 -17.38
N MET A 319 -5.74 25.20 -18.60
CA MET A 319 -5.54 26.03 -19.81
C MET A 319 -6.73 26.94 -20.10
N MET A 320 -7.94 26.47 -19.80
CA MET A 320 -9.21 27.19 -20.01
C MET A 320 -9.57 28.13 -18.85
N GLY A 321 -8.68 28.32 -17.86
CA GLY A 321 -8.85 29.29 -16.79
C GLY A 321 -9.48 28.76 -15.50
N LEU A 322 -9.53 27.44 -15.28
CA LEU A 322 -9.91 26.85 -13.99
C LEU A 322 -8.81 27.05 -12.94
N ASP A 323 -9.16 27.52 -11.74
CA ASP A 323 -8.23 27.53 -10.62
C ASP A 323 -7.92 26.10 -10.11
N ASP A 324 -6.64 25.81 -9.89
CA ASP A 324 -6.15 24.46 -9.53
C ASP A 324 -6.76 23.93 -8.21
N GLY A 325 -7.08 24.81 -7.27
CA GLY A 325 -7.70 24.45 -5.98
C GLY A 325 -9.18 24.03 -6.10
N ILE A 326 -9.91 24.57 -7.09
CA ILE A 326 -11.34 24.30 -7.27
C ILE A 326 -11.57 22.87 -7.73
N PHE A 327 -10.66 22.35 -8.55
CA PHE A 327 -10.70 20.97 -9.04
C PHE A 327 -10.71 19.97 -7.87
N LEU A 328 -9.73 20.06 -6.96
CA LEU A 328 -9.64 19.16 -5.81
C LEU A 328 -10.82 19.36 -4.84
N LEU A 329 -11.20 20.61 -4.60
CA LEU A 329 -12.32 20.96 -3.72
C LEU A 329 -13.65 20.37 -4.23
N SER A 330 -13.88 20.35 -5.55
CA SER A 330 -15.10 19.79 -6.13
C SER A 330 -15.24 18.29 -5.84
N TRP A 331 -14.15 17.52 -6.01
CA TRP A 331 -14.15 16.09 -5.72
C TRP A 331 -14.29 15.83 -4.22
N PHE A 332 -13.61 16.62 -3.38
CA PHE A 332 -13.73 16.54 -1.92
C PHE A 332 -15.19 16.74 -1.47
N ILE A 333 -15.88 17.77 -1.97
CA ILE A 333 -17.27 18.05 -1.60
C ILE A 333 -18.20 16.91 -2.05
N THR A 334 -18.08 16.44 -3.30
CA THR A 334 -18.93 15.35 -3.81
C THR A 334 -18.78 14.08 -2.98
N TYR A 335 -17.55 13.68 -2.66
CA TYR A 335 -17.34 12.47 -1.85
C TYR A 335 -17.68 12.69 -0.37
N THR A 336 -17.43 13.86 0.21
CA THR A 336 -17.85 14.16 1.59
C THR A 336 -19.38 14.04 1.73
N PHE A 337 -20.13 14.54 0.75
CA PHE A 337 -21.58 14.37 0.72
C PHE A 337 -22.00 12.90 0.61
N GLN A 338 -21.35 12.13 -0.26
CA GLN A 338 -21.60 10.69 -0.40
C GLN A 338 -21.30 9.90 0.88
N PHE A 339 -20.17 10.16 1.53
CA PHE A 339 -19.79 9.51 2.78
C PHE A 339 -20.64 9.97 3.97
N ALA A 340 -21.17 11.20 3.95
CA ALA A 340 -22.15 11.64 4.93
C ALA A 340 -23.47 10.87 4.80
N ILE A 341 -23.93 10.60 3.57
CA ILE A 341 -25.11 9.74 3.33
C ILE A 341 -24.84 8.31 3.82
N SER A 342 -23.70 7.71 3.46
CA SER A 342 -23.39 6.34 3.92
C SER A 342 -23.25 6.25 5.43
N SER A 343 -22.58 7.21 6.08
CA SER A 343 -22.51 7.31 7.54
C SER A 343 -23.88 7.45 8.19
N GLY A 344 -24.77 8.26 7.60
CA GLY A 344 -26.16 8.40 8.07
C GLY A 344 -26.94 7.09 8.02
N ILE A 345 -26.86 6.35 6.89
CA ILE A 345 -27.52 5.05 6.73
C ILE A 345 -26.95 4.03 7.72
N ILE A 346 -25.61 3.96 7.85
CA ILE A 346 -24.94 3.07 8.83
C ILE A 346 -25.42 3.39 10.25
N THR A 347 -25.50 4.67 10.61
CA THR A 347 -25.98 5.09 11.93
C THR A 347 -27.42 4.61 12.14
N ILE A 348 -28.33 4.87 11.19
CA ILE A 348 -29.74 4.44 11.28
C ILE A 348 -29.85 2.92 11.44
N CYS A 349 -29.11 2.13 10.67
CA CYS A 349 -29.17 0.67 10.75
C CYS A 349 -28.62 0.12 12.08
N THR A 350 -27.63 0.79 12.68
CA THR A 350 -26.89 0.23 13.82
C THR A 350 -27.48 0.57 15.19
N MET A 351 -28.27 1.65 15.31
CA MET A 351 -28.73 2.14 16.62
C MET A 351 -29.65 1.18 17.37
N ASP A 352 -30.49 0.42 16.67
CA ASP A 352 -31.51 -0.38 17.37
C ASP A 352 -30.99 -1.76 17.81
N ASN A 353 -29.95 -2.28 17.16
CA ASN A 353 -29.44 -3.64 17.37
C ASN A 353 -27.98 -3.70 17.86
N LEU A 354 -27.09 -2.98 17.20
CA LEU A 354 -25.63 -3.06 17.41
C LEU A 354 -25.13 -2.11 18.50
N PHE A 355 -25.63 -0.87 18.51
CA PHE A 355 -25.23 0.20 19.42
C PHE A 355 -26.47 0.79 20.13
N LYS A 356 -27.12 -0.02 20.96
CA LYS A 356 -28.36 0.32 21.67
C LYS A 356 -28.15 1.42 22.72
N TYR A 357 -27.01 1.41 23.41
CA TYR A 357 -26.74 2.31 24.54
C TYR A 357 -25.96 3.56 24.16
N SER A 358 -25.34 3.58 22.98
CA SER A 358 -24.46 4.66 22.52
C SER A 358 -25.22 5.83 21.84
N ASP A 359 -24.66 7.03 21.92
CA ASP A 359 -25.29 8.23 21.35
C ASP A 359 -25.19 8.25 19.81
N LYS A 360 -26.33 8.44 19.13
CA LYS A 360 -26.43 8.47 17.65
C LYS A 360 -25.48 9.47 16.99
N THR A 361 -25.30 10.63 17.62
CA THR A 361 -24.45 11.72 17.11
C THR A 361 -22.97 11.36 17.15
N VAL A 362 -22.53 10.62 18.17
CA VAL A 362 -21.13 10.16 18.30
C VAL A 362 -20.83 9.13 17.22
N VAL A 363 -21.75 8.17 16.99
CA VAL A 363 -21.60 7.15 15.96
C VAL A 363 -21.55 7.76 14.56
N PHE A 364 -22.44 8.73 14.26
CA PHE A 364 -22.41 9.45 12.99
C PHE A 364 -21.08 10.21 12.78
N MET A 365 -20.61 10.96 13.79
CA MET A 365 -19.36 11.71 13.71
C MET A 365 -18.14 10.80 13.55
N TYR A 366 -18.17 9.62 14.17
CA TYR A 366 -17.10 8.64 14.06
C TYR A 366 -16.94 8.09 12.64
N PHE A 367 -18.02 7.61 12.02
CA PHE A 367 -17.98 7.11 10.64
C PHE A 367 -17.73 8.24 9.62
N LEU A 368 -18.23 9.45 9.88
CA LEU A 368 -17.95 10.62 9.04
C LEU A 368 -16.47 11.01 9.09
N ALA A 369 -15.86 11.04 10.28
CA ALA A 369 -14.45 11.36 10.46
C ALA A 369 -13.54 10.35 9.73
N PHE A 370 -13.88 9.06 9.81
CA PHE A 370 -13.18 8.01 9.06
C PHE A 370 -13.34 8.16 7.54
N GLY A 371 -14.55 8.50 7.06
CA GLY A 371 -14.77 8.79 5.65
C GLY A 371 -13.93 9.98 5.16
N LEU A 372 -13.85 11.06 5.94
CA LEU A 372 -13.05 12.24 5.62
C LEU A 372 -11.55 11.93 5.55
N SER A 373 -11.00 11.22 6.54
CA SER A 373 -9.59 10.82 6.53
C SER A 373 -9.27 9.86 5.37
N ALA A 374 -10.16 8.93 5.06
CA ALA A 374 -10.02 8.02 3.92
C ALA A 374 -10.03 8.74 2.56
N ILE A 375 -10.85 9.79 2.39
CA ILE A 375 -10.85 10.63 1.17
C ILE A 375 -9.48 11.29 0.98
N PHE A 376 -8.94 11.93 2.01
CA PHE A 376 -7.63 12.58 1.90
C PHE A 376 -6.47 11.59 1.75
N LEU A 377 -6.56 10.41 2.37
CA LEU A 377 -5.60 9.33 2.14
C LEU A 377 -5.64 8.87 0.68
N SER A 378 -6.83 8.76 0.09
CA SER A 378 -7.00 8.41 -1.33
C SER A 378 -6.39 9.46 -2.26
N PHE A 379 -6.59 10.75 -1.96
CA PHE A 379 -5.96 11.84 -2.71
C PHE A 379 -4.43 11.83 -2.55
N LEU A 380 -3.92 11.56 -1.36
CA LEU A 380 -2.48 11.41 -1.13
C LEU A 380 -1.89 10.27 -1.98
N ILE A 381 -2.53 9.10 -1.95
CA ILE A 381 -2.13 7.93 -2.75
C ILE A 381 -2.15 8.26 -4.25
N SER A 382 -3.20 8.92 -4.75
CA SER A 382 -3.33 9.24 -6.18
C SER A 382 -2.23 10.17 -6.72
N THR A 383 -1.59 10.99 -5.86
CA THR A 383 -0.47 11.85 -6.29
C THR A 383 0.72 11.06 -6.83
N PHE A 384 0.98 9.85 -6.31
CA PHE A 384 2.14 9.02 -6.67
C PHE A 384 1.98 8.29 -8.01
N PHE A 385 0.75 8.12 -8.49
CA PHE A 385 0.47 7.33 -9.69
C PHE A 385 0.08 8.19 -10.89
N SER A 386 0.40 7.69 -12.08
CA SER A 386 0.00 8.27 -13.36
C SER A 386 -0.97 7.40 -14.15
N ARG A 387 -1.08 6.10 -13.82
CA ARG A 387 -1.99 5.14 -14.47
C ARG A 387 -3.05 4.66 -13.50
N ALA A 388 -4.31 4.69 -13.92
CA ALA A 388 -5.45 4.42 -13.03
C ALA A 388 -5.47 2.98 -12.51
N LYS A 389 -5.31 1.98 -13.39
CA LYS A 389 -5.39 0.55 -13.01
C LYS A 389 -4.34 0.15 -11.97
N THR A 390 -3.12 0.67 -12.09
CA THR A 390 -2.04 0.41 -11.11
C THR A 390 -2.29 1.13 -9.79
N ALA A 391 -2.85 2.34 -9.85
CA ALA A 391 -3.17 3.11 -8.65
C ALA A 391 -4.25 2.43 -7.81
N VAL A 392 -5.24 1.83 -8.47
CA VAL A 392 -6.30 1.07 -7.78
C VAL A 392 -5.72 -0.11 -7.02
N ALA A 393 -4.96 -0.98 -7.69
CA ALA A 393 -4.44 -2.20 -7.06
C ALA A 393 -3.46 -1.90 -5.91
N VAL A 394 -2.57 -0.92 -6.09
CA VAL A 394 -1.61 -0.54 -5.04
C VAL A 394 -2.30 0.29 -3.95
N GLY A 395 -3.28 1.12 -4.31
CA GLY A 395 -4.03 1.93 -3.36
C GLY A 395 -4.87 1.09 -2.41
N THR A 396 -5.56 0.07 -2.91
CA THR A 396 -6.31 -0.87 -2.05
C THR A 396 -5.38 -1.68 -1.14
N LEU A 397 -4.25 -2.16 -1.67
CA LEU A 397 -3.25 -2.87 -0.86
C LEU A 397 -2.63 -1.97 0.21
N SER A 398 -2.33 -0.69 -0.12
CA SER A 398 -1.81 0.28 0.83
C SER A 398 -2.82 0.60 1.93
N PHE A 399 -4.11 0.65 1.60
CA PHE A 399 -5.18 0.87 2.57
C PHE A 399 -5.34 -0.32 3.53
N LEU A 400 -5.31 -1.55 3.02
CA LEU A 400 -5.28 -2.77 3.85
C LEU A 400 -3.98 -2.85 4.68
N GLY A 401 -2.85 -2.47 4.07
CA GLY A 401 -1.54 -2.36 4.69
C GLY A 401 -1.54 -1.46 5.93
N ALA A 402 -2.24 -0.33 5.83
CA ALA A 402 -2.38 0.64 6.91
C ALA A 402 -3.19 0.13 8.10
N PHE A 403 -3.87 -1.02 8.01
CA PHE A 403 -4.58 -1.66 9.13
C PHE A 403 -3.65 -2.52 10.02
N PHE A 404 -2.63 -3.17 9.46
CA PHE A 404 -1.80 -4.15 10.18
C PHE A 404 -1.21 -3.69 11.53
N PRO A 405 -0.76 -2.43 11.71
CA PRO A 405 -0.20 -1.99 12.99
C PRO A 405 -1.18 -2.11 14.17
N TYR A 406 -2.49 -2.19 13.90
CA TYR A 406 -3.52 -2.49 14.90
C TYR A 406 -3.20 -3.75 15.71
N TYR A 407 -2.84 -4.86 15.07
CA TYR A 407 -2.60 -6.14 15.76
C TYR A 407 -1.41 -6.07 16.72
N THR A 408 -0.40 -5.26 16.40
CA THR A 408 0.77 -5.08 17.27
C THR A 408 0.52 -4.15 18.46
N VAL A 409 -0.48 -3.27 18.34
CA VAL A 409 -0.71 -2.15 19.26
C VAL A 409 -1.90 -2.42 20.19
N ASN A 410 -2.73 -3.41 19.86
CA ASN A 410 -3.91 -3.78 20.63
C ASN A 410 -3.58 -4.30 22.05
N ASP A 411 -2.35 -4.73 22.30
CA ASP A 411 -1.94 -5.22 23.62
C ASP A 411 -2.03 -4.10 24.69
N GLU A 412 -2.51 -4.46 25.88
CA GLU A 412 -2.60 -3.56 27.03
C GLU A 412 -1.21 -3.17 27.57
N ALA A 413 -0.21 -4.02 27.34
CA ALA A 413 1.18 -3.76 27.74
C ALA A 413 1.83 -2.61 26.95
N VAL A 414 1.28 -2.25 25.78
CA VAL A 414 1.86 -1.23 24.90
C VAL A 414 1.53 0.18 25.43
N PRO A 415 2.54 1.07 25.60
CA PRO A 415 2.31 2.41 26.12
C PRO A 415 1.44 3.25 25.16
N MET A 416 0.60 4.12 25.75
CA MET A 416 -0.35 4.98 25.02
C MET A 416 0.31 5.77 23.87
N PHE A 417 1.54 6.27 24.06
CA PHE A 417 2.27 7.01 23.03
C PHE A 417 2.48 6.22 21.74
N LEU A 418 2.81 4.92 21.85
CA LEU A 418 3.00 4.07 20.67
C LEU A 418 1.67 3.82 19.96
N LYS A 419 0.57 3.71 20.72
CA LYS A 419 -0.79 3.62 20.18
C LYS A 419 -1.19 4.88 19.40
N VAL A 420 -0.82 6.06 19.92
CA VAL A 420 -1.04 7.35 19.27
C VAL A 420 -0.21 7.49 17.98
N ILE A 421 1.05 7.05 17.96
CA ILE A 421 1.85 7.05 16.72
C ILE A 421 1.24 6.12 15.67
N ALA A 422 0.84 4.92 16.06
CA ALA A 422 0.20 3.98 15.13
C ALA A 422 -1.08 4.58 14.55
N SER A 423 -1.86 5.29 15.36
CA SER A 423 -3.10 5.96 14.96
C SER A 423 -2.93 7.06 13.90
N LEU A 424 -1.71 7.47 13.55
CA LEU A 424 -1.42 8.33 12.39
C LEU A 424 -1.80 7.66 11.05
N LEU A 425 -1.96 6.33 11.07
CA LEU A 425 -2.56 5.57 9.99
C LEU A 425 -4.06 5.45 10.27
N SER A 426 -4.86 6.24 9.55
CA SER A 426 -6.32 6.34 9.78
C SER A 426 -7.07 5.00 9.95
N PRO A 427 -6.78 3.91 9.20
CA PRO A 427 -7.39 2.60 9.45
C PRO A 427 -7.15 2.02 10.85
N THR A 428 -5.97 2.25 11.44
CA THR A 428 -5.67 1.79 12.80
C THR A 428 -6.37 2.63 13.87
N ALA A 429 -6.45 3.96 13.68
CA ALA A 429 -7.19 4.84 14.60
C ALA A 429 -8.66 4.44 14.68
N PHE A 430 -9.23 4.10 13.53
CA PHE A 430 -10.57 3.56 13.42
C PHE A 430 -10.67 2.16 14.08
N ALA A 431 -9.76 1.23 13.82
CA ALA A 431 -9.79 -0.07 14.48
C ALA A 431 -9.75 0.03 16.03
N LEU A 432 -8.90 0.91 16.57
CA LEU A 432 -8.82 1.19 18.02
C LEU A 432 -10.08 1.87 18.56
N GLY A 433 -10.67 2.81 17.80
CA GLY A 433 -11.94 3.44 18.14
C GLY A 433 -13.11 2.46 18.20
N SER A 434 -13.12 1.46 17.31
CA SER A 434 -14.12 0.39 17.30
C SER A 434 -14.04 -0.49 18.54
N ILE A 435 -12.85 -0.83 19.06
CA ILE A 435 -12.74 -1.56 20.33
C ILE A 435 -13.42 -0.79 21.46
N ASN A 436 -13.18 0.53 21.54
CA ASN A 436 -13.79 1.35 22.58
C ASN A 436 -15.32 1.32 22.48
N PHE A 437 -15.90 1.39 21.28
CA PHE A 437 -17.35 1.20 21.12
C PHE A 437 -17.84 -0.14 21.66
N ALA A 438 -17.15 -1.24 21.35
CA ALA A 438 -17.54 -2.57 21.83
C ALA A 438 -17.44 -2.67 23.36
N ASP A 439 -16.40 -2.09 23.98
CA ASP A 439 -16.21 -2.10 25.44
C ASP A 439 -17.32 -1.33 26.17
N TYR A 440 -17.66 -0.13 25.70
CA TYR A 440 -18.70 0.70 26.32
C TYR A 440 -20.11 0.14 26.12
N GLU A 441 -20.35 -0.52 24.99
CA GLU A 441 -21.63 -1.18 24.70
C GLU A 441 -21.79 -2.46 25.53
N ARG A 442 -20.69 -3.24 25.70
CA ARG A 442 -20.65 -4.41 26.61
C ARG A 442 -20.95 -4.01 28.06
N ALA A 443 -20.48 -2.84 28.49
CA ALA A 443 -20.73 -2.33 29.83
C ALA A 443 -22.15 -1.76 30.04
N HIS A 444 -23.03 -1.75 29.01
CA HIS A 444 -24.37 -1.15 29.04
C HIS A 444 -24.43 0.35 29.37
N VAL A 445 -23.29 1.04 29.40
CA VAL A 445 -23.22 2.50 29.58
C VAL A 445 -23.37 3.21 28.23
N GLY A 446 -22.82 2.61 27.18
CA GLY A 446 -22.74 3.19 25.84
C GLY A 446 -21.77 4.36 25.77
N LEU A 447 -21.34 4.67 24.54
CA LEU A 447 -20.44 5.80 24.30
C LEU A 447 -21.27 7.10 24.18
N ARG A 448 -21.09 7.99 25.16
CA ARG A 448 -21.74 9.31 25.22
C ARG A 448 -20.71 10.44 25.22
N TRP A 449 -21.10 11.64 24.80
CA TRP A 449 -20.20 12.81 24.81
C TRP A 449 -19.57 13.11 26.18
N SER A 450 -20.26 12.78 27.28
CA SER A 450 -19.75 12.93 28.65
C SER A 450 -18.63 11.93 29.00
N ASN A 451 -18.63 10.75 28.39
CA ASN A 451 -17.79 9.62 28.81
C ASN A 451 -16.59 9.38 27.86
N ILE A 452 -16.53 10.10 26.74
CA ILE A 452 -15.52 9.97 25.68
C ILE A 452 -14.06 10.18 26.17
N TRP A 453 -13.87 10.89 27.30
CA TRP A 453 -12.56 11.13 27.91
C TRP A 453 -12.03 9.96 28.75
N ARG A 454 -12.87 8.98 29.13
CA ARG A 454 -12.43 7.84 29.91
C ARG A 454 -11.76 6.81 28.98
N ALA A 455 -10.55 6.38 29.35
CA ALA A 455 -9.83 5.36 28.60
C ALA A 455 -10.54 4.02 28.69
N SER A 456 -10.65 3.32 27.56
CA SER A 456 -10.92 1.88 27.52
C SER A 456 -9.76 1.21 26.76
N SER A 457 -9.31 0.03 27.20
CA SER A 457 -8.22 -0.71 26.55
C SER A 457 -6.92 0.11 26.29
N GLY A 458 -6.64 1.11 27.14
CA GLY A 458 -5.41 1.93 27.12
C GLY A 458 -5.41 3.17 26.20
N VAL A 459 -6.51 3.50 25.50
CA VAL A 459 -6.63 4.75 24.69
C VAL A 459 -7.99 5.41 24.87
N ASN A 460 -8.00 6.74 24.99
CA ASN A 460 -9.24 7.53 25.02
C ASN A 460 -9.89 7.57 23.64
N PHE A 461 -11.21 7.39 23.58
CA PHE A 461 -11.94 7.50 22.31
C PHE A 461 -11.77 8.88 21.66
N LEU A 462 -11.71 9.94 22.46
CA LEU A 462 -11.47 11.30 21.95
C LEU A 462 -10.18 11.41 21.15
N VAL A 463 -9.13 10.72 21.60
CA VAL A 463 -7.82 10.76 20.93
C VAL A 463 -7.91 10.10 19.56
N CYS A 464 -8.63 8.98 19.43
CA CYS A 464 -8.86 8.34 18.13
C CYS A 464 -9.64 9.28 17.18
N LEU A 465 -10.69 9.94 17.68
CA LEU A 465 -11.50 10.86 16.88
C LEU A 465 -10.70 12.10 16.44
N LEU A 466 -9.95 12.73 17.36
CA LEU A 466 -9.10 13.87 17.05
C LEU A 466 -7.96 13.49 16.10
N MET A 467 -7.38 12.29 16.24
CA MET A 467 -6.33 11.83 15.34
C MET A 467 -6.84 11.60 13.93
N MET A 468 -8.06 11.06 13.72
CA MET A 468 -8.64 10.97 12.38
C MET A 468 -8.85 12.35 11.73
N PHE A 469 -9.27 13.36 12.49
CA PHE A 469 -9.34 14.74 11.99
C PHE A 469 -7.96 15.32 11.69
N PHE A 470 -6.97 15.07 12.55
CA PHE A 470 -5.60 15.49 12.31
C PHE A 470 -4.99 14.83 11.06
N ASP A 471 -5.19 13.53 10.89
CA ASP A 471 -4.79 12.77 9.71
C ASP A 471 -5.40 13.35 8.44
N SER A 472 -6.69 13.72 8.48
CA SER A 472 -7.37 14.34 7.33
C SER A 472 -6.66 15.63 6.87
N LEU A 473 -6.26 16.48 7.82
CA LEU A 473 -5.51 17.71 7.55
C LEU A 473 -4.08 17.41 7.09
N LEU A 474 -3.42 16.45 7.73
CA LEU A 474 -2.06 16.03 7.40
C LEU A 474 -1.99 15.48 5.97
N TYR A 475 -2.87 14.54 5.63
CA TYR A 475 -2.94 13.95 4.29
C TYR A 475 -3.29 14.99 3.24
N CYS A 476 -4.17 15.96 3.54
CA CYS A 476 -4.44 17.08 2.65
C CYS A 476 -3.19 17.95 2.40
N ALA A 477 -2.49 18.34 3.47
CA ALA A 477 -1.30 19.18 3.38
C ALA A 477 -0.16 18.48 2.64
N VAL A 478 0.11 17.21 2.98
CA VAL A 478 1.13 16.38 2.32
C VAL A 478 0.74 16.12 0.87
N GLY A 479 -0.54 15.83 0.58
CA GLY A 479 -1.04 15.64 -0.78
C GLY A 479 -0.85 16.87 -1.66
N LEU A 480 -1.26 18.06 -1.20
CA LEU A 480 -1.07 19.33 -1.91
C LEU A 480 0.41 19.68 -2.11
N TYR A 481 1.26 19.36 -1.13
CA TYR A 481 2.70 19.55 -1.24
C TYR A 481 3.32 18.61 -2.28
N LEU A 482 3.03 17.30 -2.18
CA LEU A 482 3.57 16.30 -3.09
C LEU A 482 3.08 16.50 -4.52
N ASP A 483 1.85 16.94 -4.72
CA ASP A 483 1.29 17.23 -6.04
C ASP A 483 2.05 18.35 -6.78
N LYS A 484 2.69 19.28 -6.05
CA LYS A 484 3.55 20.34 -6.61
C LYS A 484 5.02 19.93 -6.77
N VAL A 485 5.50 18.97 -5.98
CA VAL A 485 6.91 18.54 -5.96
C VAL A 485 7.17 17.35 -6.89
N LEU A 486 6.20 16.43 -7.01
CA LEU A 486 6.33 15.24 -7.85
C LEU A 486 6.30 15.63 -9.34
N PRO A 487 7.15 14.99 -10.16
CA PRO A 487 7.29 15.35 -11.57
C PRO A 487 6.01 15.00 -12.34
N ARG A 488 5.34 16.01 -12.91
CA ARG A 488 4.34 15.82 -13.97
C ARG A 488 5.01 15.81 -15.34
N GLU A 489 4.43 15.11 -16.30
CA GLU A 489 4.96 15.04 -17.68
C GLU A 489 5.09 16.43 -18.33
N ASN A 490 4.13 17.35 -18.07
CA ASN A 490 4.03 18.64 -18.74
C ASN A 490 3.94 19.86 -17.79
N GLY A 491 4.15 19.68 -16.47
CA GLY A 491 3.94 20.73 -15.46
C GLY A 491 5.20 21.41 -14.95
N VAL A 492 5.06 22.61 -14.39
CA VAL A 492 6.15 23.35 -13.72
C VAL A 492 6.56 22.61 -12.45
N ARG A 493 7.82 22.17 -12.36
CA ARG A 493 8.37 21.50 -11.17
C ARG A 493 8.81 22.52 -10.13
N TYR A 494 8.24 22.45 -8.93
CA TYR A 494 8.78 23.19 -7.79
C TYR A 494 9.91 22.40 -7.09
N PRO A 495 11.02 23.04 -6.69
CA PRO A 495 12.02 22.40 -5.86
C PRO A 495 11.43 22.05 -4.50
N TRP A 496 11.86 20.95 -3.86
CA TRP A 496 11.33 20.50 -2.57
C TRP A 496 11.34 21.59 -1.47
N ASN A 497 12.30 22.51 -1.51
CA ASN A 497 12.41 23.63 -0.56
C ASN A 497 11.56 24.87 -0.89
N PHE A 498 10.62 24.81 -1.85
CA PHE A 498 9.90 26.01 -2.31
C PHE A 498 9.12 26.70 -1.17
N ILE A 499 8.62 25.95 -0.18
CA ILE A 499 7.88 26.49 0.97
C ILE A 499 8.77 27.38 1.86
N PHE A 500 10.06 27.03 1.98
CA PHE A 500 11.02 27.77 2.80
C PHE A 500 11.66 28.97 2.07
N GLN A 501 11.41 29.11 0.76
CA GLN A 501 11.89 30.26 0.00
C GLN A 501 10.96 31.47 0.23
N LYS A 502 11.49 32.52 0.88
CA LYS A 502 10.77 33.78 1.19
C LYS A 502 10.14 34.46 -0.05
N CYS A 503 10.63 34.15 -1.25
CA CYS A 503 10.09 34.66 -2.52
C CYS A 503 8.73 34.06 -2.91
N PHE A 504 8.32 32.91 -2.36
CA PHE A 504 7.04 32.27 -2.67
C PHE A 504 5.85 32.93 -1.95
N TRP A 505 6.07 33.38 -0.70
CA TRP A 505 5.02 33.96 0.15
C TRP A 505 4.77 35.45 -0.12
N ARG A 506 5.74 36.17 -0.71
CA ARG A 506 5.54 37.55 -1.17
C ARG A 506 4.84 37.55 -2.53
N LYS A 507 3.52 37.76 -2.54
CA LYS A 507 2.83 38.24 -3.75
C LYS A 507 3.59 39.47 -4.26
N LYS A 508 4.12 39.44 -5.49
CA LYS A 508 4.67 40.63 -6.13
C LYS A 508 3.57 41.68 -6.17
N THR A 509 3.72 42.71 -5.36
CA THR A 509 2.84 43.87 -5.37
C THR A 509 2.87 44.48 -6.76
N THR A 510 1.69 44.62 -7.32
CA THR A 510 1.40 45.27 -8.59
C THR A 510 1.99 46.67 -8.59
N ILE A 511 3.10 46.89 -9.31
CA ILE A 511 3.52 48.25 -9.65
C ILE A 511 2.61 48.66 -10.81
N LYS A 512 1.65 49.55 -10.51
CA LYS A 512 0.88 50.26 -11.55
C LYS A 512 1.85 51.03 -12.45
N PRO A 513 1.72 51.00 -13.79
CA PRO A 513 2.41 51.95 -14.63
C PRO A 513 1.70 53.30 -14.46
N GLN A 514 2.31 54.22 -13.73
CA GLN A 514 1.91 55.62 -13.75
C GLN A 514 2.76 56.32 -14.80
N MET A 515 2.05 56.80 -15.82
CA MET A 515 2.52 57.75 -16.81
C MET A 515 2.84 59.06 -16.08
N SER A 516 4.13 59.42 -16.03
CA SER A 516 4.55 60.79 -15.76
C SER A 516 5.87 61.06 -16.47
N SER A 517 5.78 61.96 -17.44
CA SER A 517 6.85 62.71 -18.08
C SER A 517 7.90 63.16 -17.06
N TYR A 518 9.15 62.75 -17.24
CA TYR A 518 10.30 63.48 -16.71
C TYR A 518 11.51 63.22 -17.62
N GLU A 519 11.95 64.28 -18.30
CA GLU A 519 13.20 64.31 -19.04
C GLU A 519 14.37 64.00 -18.10
N ILE A 520 15.22 63.06 -18.51
CA ILE A 520 16.57 62.95 -17.97
C ILE A 520 17.54 63.01 -19.16
N LYS A 521 18.06 64.22 -19.41
CA LYS A 521 19.30 64.45 -20.15
C LYS A 521 20.45 63.80 -19.38
N ILE A 522 21.06 62.73 -19.92
CA ILE A 522 22.43 62.35 -19.57
C ILE A 522 23.19 61.92 -20.84
N ASN A 523 24.01 62.88 -21.29
CA ASN A 523 25.31 62.78 -21.97
C ASN A 523 25.58 61.65 -22.97
N ASP A 524 25.50 62.03 -24.24
CA ASP A 524 26.43 61.65 -25.31
C ASP A 524 27.89 61.87 -24.88
N LYS A 525 28.58 60.82 -24.39
CA LYS A 525 30.05 60.68 -24.52
C LYS A 525 30.67 59.33 -24.11
N LEU A 526 29.89 58.24 -24.04
CA LEU A 526 30.46 56.90 -23.83
C LEU A 526 30.03 55.86 -24.87
N LEU A 527 29.69 56.33 -26.07
CA LEU A 527 29.46 55.50 -27.25
C LEU A 527 30.77 55.34 -28.04
N LYS A 528 31.79 54.71 -27.44
CA LYS A 528 33.02 54.28 -28.14
C LYS A 528 33.83 53.30 -27.28
N LYS A 529 33.27 52.11 -27.02
CA LYS A 529 34.09 50.93 -26.77
C LYS A 529 33.46 49.71 -27.42
N LYS A 530 33.91 49.50 -28.66
CA LYS A 530 33.62 48.38 -29.54
C LYS A 530 34.25 47.13 -28.90
N THR A 531 33.52 46.41 -28.05
CA THR A 531 33.88 45.02 -27.72
C THR A 531 33.37 44.13 -28.84
N ILE A 532 34.31 43.79 -29.72
CA ILE A 532 34.18 42.81 -30.79
C ILE A 532 33.89 41.46 -30.13
N PHE A 533 32.63 41.03 -30.17
CA PHE A 533 32.29 39.61 -30.19
C PHE A 533 32.21 39.20 -31.66
N PRO A 534 32.75 38.03 -32.05
CA PRO A 534 32.74 37.61 -33.44
C PRO A 534 31.29 37.42 -33.88
N LYS A 535 30.90 38.15 -34.93
CA LYS A 535 29.73 37.83 -35.75
C LYS A 535 29.99 36.43 -36.33
N ASN A 536 29.38 35.42 -35.76
CA ASN A 536 29.03 34.25 -36.55
C ASN A 536 27.82 34.64 -37.38
N ASP A 537 27.88 34.40 -38.68
CA ASP A 537 26.83 34.67 -39.65
C ASP A 537 25.56 33.86 -39.30
N THR A 538 24.68 34.42 -38.47
CA THR A 538 23.28 34.01 -38.45
C THR A 538 22.54 34.92 -39.41
N SER A 539 22.12 34.34 -40.54
CA SER A 539 21.19 34.94 -41.49
C SER A 539 20.02 35.59 -40.75
N GLU A 540 19.83 36.90 -40.94
CA GLU A 540 18.64 37.58 -40.43
C GLU A 540 17.40 36.94 -41.06
N PRO A 541 16.36 36.62 -40.28
CA PRO A 541 15.18 35.95 -40.81
C PRO A 541 14.48 36.83 -41.84
N ALA A 542 14.12 36.25 -42.99
CA ALA A 542 13.37 36.97 -44.03
C ALA A 542 11.97 37.33 -43.51
N LEU A 543 11.79 38.60 -43.15
CA LEU A 543 10.57 39.17 -42.59
C LEU A 543 9.93 40.10 -43.62
N GLU A 544 8.68 39.82 -43.97
CA GLU A 544 7.87 40.73 -44.76
C GLU A 544 7.66 42.06 -44.01
N ALA A 545 7.71 43.18 -44.73
CA ALA A 545 7.51 44.50 -44.15
C ALA A 545 6.07 44.63 -43.58
N ILE A 546 5.98 45.18 -42.38
CA ILE A 546 4.73 45.32 -41.63
C ILE A 546 3.94 46.52 -42.18
N SER A 547 2.62 46.39 -42.40
CA SER A 547 1.76 47.49 -42.85
C SER A 547 1.57 48.56 -41.76
N LEU A 548 1.21 49.79 -42.16
CA LEU A 548 0.94 50.89 -41.21
C LEU A 548 -0.15 50.52 -40.18
N ASP A 549 -1.20 49.81 -40.62
CA ASP A 549 -2.29 49.36 -39.75
C ASP A 549 -1.82 48.37 -38.68
N MET A 550 -0.96 47.42 -39.06
CA MET A 550 -0.37 46.47 -38.11
C MET A 550 0.51 47.19 -37.07
N LYS A 551 1.27 48.20 -37.50
CA LYS A 551 2.10 49.01 -36.60
C LYS A 551 1.28 49.81 -35.60
N GLN A 552 0.10 50.31 -36.00
CA GLN A 552 -0.86 50.94 -35.09
C GLN A 552 -1.41 49.95 -34.05
N LEU A 553 -1.71 48.72 -34.46
CA LEU A 553 -2.14 47.66 -33.53
C LEU A 553 -1.08 47.32 -32.48
N GLU A 554 0.22 47.37 -32.81
CA GLU A 554 1.29 47.21 -31.81
C GLU A 554 1.31 48.36 -30.79
N LEU A 555 1.11 49.60 -31.26
CA LEU A 555 1.09 50.79 -30.41
C LEU A 555 -0.12 50.80 -29.47
N ASP A 556 -1.28 50.36 -29.95
CA ASP A 556 -2.50 50.17 -29.15
C ASP A 556 -2.38 49.00 -28.15
N GLY A 557 -1.32 48.19 -28.25
CA GLY A 557 -1.15 46.97 -27.48
C GLY A 557 -2.17 45.88 -27.82
N ARG A 558 -2.83 45.94 -28.98
CA ARG A 558 -3.81 44.96 -29.47
C ARG A 558 -3.14 43.84 -30.28
N CYS A 559 -2.11 43.25 -29.69
CA CYS A 559 -1.31 42.20 -30.31
C CYS A 559 -0.86 41.15 -29.27
N LEU A 560 -0.40 40.00 -29.79
CA LEU A 560 0.40 39.04 -29.03
C LEU A 560 1.85 39.18 -29.48
N GLN A 561 2.72 39.67 -28.60
CA GLN A 561 4.12 39.92 -28.90
C GLN A 561 5.03 38.97 -28.11
N ILE A 562 5.74 38.11 -28.83
CA ILE A 562 6.74 37.19 -28.30
C ILE A 562 8.11 37.90 -28.32
N ARG A 563 8.75 38.03 -27.17
CA ARG A 563 10.03 38.73 -26.99
C ARG A 563 11.12 37.77 -26.51
N ASN A 564 12.00 37.37 -27.42
CA ASN A 564 13.18 36.53 -27.17
C ASN A 564 12.87 35.28 -26.32
N LEU A 565 11.75 34.61 -26.64
CA LEU A 565 11.28 33.47 -25.87
C LEU A 565 12.23 32.28 -26.06
N HIS A 566 12.70 31.70 -24.96
CA HIS A 566 13.75 30.70 -25.00
C HIS A 566 13.47 29.57 -23.99
N LYS A 567 13.67 28.31 -24.41
CA LYS A 567 13.37 27.11 -23.63
C LYS A 567 14.43 26.04 -23.80
N VAL A 568 15.03 25.65 -22.67
CA VAL A 568 16.03 24.56 -22.61
C VAL A 568 15.54 23.47 -21.67
N PHE A 569 15.54 22.23 -22.15
CA PHE A 569 15.27 21.04 -21.34
C PHE A 569 16.58 20.38 -20.92
N ALA A 570 16.69 20.02 -19.64
CA ALA A 570 17.82 19.26 -19.13
C ALA A 570 17.54 17.76 -19.25
N THR A 571 18.21 17.08 -20.18
CA THR A 571 18.07 15.66 -20.44
C THR A 571 19.26 14.89 -19.86
N LYS A 572 19.11 13.58 -19.57
CA LYS A 572 20.22 12.72 -19.10
C LYS A 572 21.43 12.70 -20.06
N LYS A 573 21.21 13.05 -21.34
CA LYS A 573 22.22 13.10 -22.41
C LYS A 573 22.80 14.50 -22.67
N GLY A 574 22.34 15.54 -21.94
CA GLY A 574 22.76 16.94 -22.15
C GLY A 574 21.59 17.94 -22.12
N ARG A 575 21.89 19.22 -22.31
CA ARG A 575 20.89 20.30 -22.44
C ARG A 575 20.38 20.36 -23.89
N CYS A 576 19.08 20.21 -24.09
CA CYS A 576 18.44 20.36 -25.40
C CYS A 576 17.71 21.71 -25.47
N CYS A 577 18.13 22.60 -26.37
CA CYS A 577 17.43 23.85 -26.63
C CYS A 577 16.26 23.57 -27.58
N ALA A 578 15.03 23.71 -27.08
CA ALA A 578 13.82 23.45 -27.86
C ALA A 578 13.31 24.71 -28.58
N VAL A 579 13.50 25.88 -27.97
CA VAL A 579 13.17 27.18 -28.56
C VAL A 579 14.32 28.13 -28.27
N ASN A 580 14.90 28.71 -29.30
CA ASN A 580 16.05 29.59 -29.22
C ASN A 580 15.68 31.03 -29.62
N SER A 581 15.44 31.88 -28.60
CA SER A 581 15.22 33.33 -28.75
C SER A 581 14.19 33.69 -29.82
N LEU A 582 13.00 33.08 -29.75
CA LEU A 582 11.91 33.32 -30.70
C LEU A 582 11.36 34.75 -30.53
N GLN A 583 11.28 35.49 -31.63
CA GLN A 583 10.69 36.83 -31.71
C GLN A 583 9.62 36.86 -32.80
N LEU A 584 8.38 37.16 -32.44
CA LEU A 584 7.22 37.07 -33.33
C LEU A 584 6.06 37.91 -32.80
N THR A 585 5.38 38.64 -33.69
CA THR A 585 4.18 39.44 -33.35
C THR A 585 2.97 38.96 -34.13
N LEU A 586 1.85 38.77 -33.42
CA LEU A 586 0.56 38.40 -33.99
C LEU A 586 -0.44 39.53 -33.78
N TYR A 587 -1.23 39.81 -34.80
CA TYR A 587 -2.12 40.95 -34.87
C TYR A 587 -3.60 40.54 -34.82
N GLU A 588 -4.44 41.47 -34.38
CA GLU A 588 -5.89 41.33 -34.44
C GLU A 588 -6.38 41.22 -35.89
N ASN A 589 -7.44 40.43 -36.14
CA ASN A 589 -7.99 40.11 -37.47
C ASN A 589 -7.10 39.25 -38.36
N GLN A 590 -6.10 38.57 -37.78
CA GLN A 590 -5.11 37.81 -38.53
C GLN A 590 -5.01 36.36 -38.07
N ILE A 591 -4.87 35.44 -39.03
CA ILE A 591 -4.45 34.06 -38.79
C ILE A 591 -2.95 33.94 -39.08
N LEU A 592 -2.17 33.57 -38.07
CA LEU A 592 -0.76 33.23 -38.23
C LEU A 592 -0.60 31.70 -38.23
N ALA A 593 -0.12 31.14 -39.34
CA ALA A 593 0.21 29.72 -39.45
C ALA A 593 1.70 29.49 -39.10
N LEU A 594 1.97 28.74 -38.02
CA LEU A 594 3.30 28.35 -37.59
C LEU A 594 3.64 26.96 -38.13
N LEU A 595 4.48 26.93 -39.17
CA LEU A 595 5.00 25.74 -39.84
C LEU A 595 6.37 25.33 -39.29
N GLY A 596 6.69 24.05 -39.41
CA GLY A 596 7.96 23.50 -38.93
C GLY A 596 7.95 21.98 -39.00
N HIS A 597 9.12 21.35 -39.03
CA HIS A 597 9.20 19.88 -38.94
C HIS A 597 8.83 19.40 -37.52
N ASN A 598 8.65 18.09 -37.36
CA ASN A 598 8.47 17.51 -36.03
C ASN A 598 9.76 17.69 -35.22
N GLY A 599 9.64 18.23 -34.00
CA GLY A 599 10.78 18.61 -33.18
C GLY A 599 11.34 20.02 -33.42
N ALA A 600 10.75 20.83 -34.31
CA ALA A 600 11.20 22.21 -34.54
C ALA A 600 10.96 23.16 -33.33
N GLY A 601 10.09 22.79 -32.39
CA GLY A 601 9.77 23.59 -31.20
C GLY A 601 8.33 24.14 -31.14
N LYS A 602 7.50 23.92 -32.17
CA LYS A 602 6.12 24.44 -32.30
C LYS A 602 5.25 24.26 -31.05
N SER A 603 5.01 23.02 -30.65
CA SER A 603 4.19 22.71 -29.47
C SER A 603 4.82 23.19 -28.17
N THR A 604 6.15 23.33 -28.11
CA THR A 604 6.84 23.90 -26.94
C THR A 604 6.57 25.40 -26.84
N THR A 605 6.57 26.12 -27.96
CA THR A 605 6.17 27.53 -28.04
C THR A 605 4.71 27.71 -27.59
N ILE A 606 3.78 26.93 -28.12
CA ILE A 606 2.37 26.98 -27.70
C ILE A 606 2.23 26.69 -26.21
N SER A 607 2.89 25.65 -25.70
CA SER A 607 2.82 25.30 -24.28
C SER A 607 3.33 26.41 -23.36
N MET A 608 4.26 27.25 -23.84
CA MET A 608 4.68 28.45 -23.11
C MET A 608 3.66 29.57 -23.17
N LEU A 609 3.05 29.82 -24.34
CA LEU A 609 2.02 30.84 -24.51
C LEU A 609 0.74 30.54 -23.72
N VAL A 610 0.36 29.26 -23.61
CA VAL A 610 -0.80 28.80 -22.82
C VAL A 610 -0.47 28.68 -21.32
N GLY A 611 0.80 28.84 -20.94
CA GLY A 611 1.24 28.82 -19.55
C GLY A 611 1.26 27.42 -18.91
N LEU A 612 1.39 26.35 -19.72
CA LEU A 612 1.69 24.99 -19.23
C LEU A 612 3.17 24.86 -18.86
N LEU A 613 4.04 25.44 -19.69
CA LEU A 613 5.49 25.46 -19.49
C LEU A 613 5.96 26.89 -19.23
N PRO A 614 6.76 27.15 -18.19
CA PRO A 614 7.35 28.46 -18.00
C PRO A 614 8.54 28.61 -18.98
N PRO A 615 8.75 29.79 -19.57
CA PRO A 615 9.95 30.02 -20.38
C PRO A 615 11.22 29.96 -19.52
N THR A 616 12.34 29.55 -20.10
CA THR A 616 13.65 29.59 -19.43
C THR A 616 14.18 31.02 -19.37
N SER A 617 13.96 31.78 -20.44
CA SER A 617 14.25 33.22 -20.56
C SER A 617 13.35 33.83 -21.63
N GLY A 618 13.22 35.16 -21.63
CA GLY A 618 12.27 35.88 -22.49
C GLY A 618 10.89 36.02 -21.88
N ASP A 619 10.00 36.70 -22.61
CA ASP A 619 8.62 36.96 -22.19
C ASP A 619 7.68 37.02 -23.40
N ALA A 620 6.38 36.88 -23.18
CA ALA A 620 5.36 37.13 -24.18
C ALA A 620 4.28 38.04 -23.59
N GLN A 621 3.87 39.05 -24.35
CA GLN A 621 2.83 40.00 -23.97
C GLN A 621 1.57 39.74 -24.78
N VAL A 622 0.44 39.53 -24.11
CA VAL A 622 -0.87 39.32 -24.71
C VAL A 622 -1.76 40.49 -24.30
N PHE A 623 -2.16 41.34 -25.25
CA PHE A 623 -2.95 42.55 -24.96
C PHE A 623 -2.34 43.42 -23.83
N GLY A 624 -1.02 43.64 -23.89
CA GLY A 624 -0.25 44.38 -22.88
C GLY A 624 0.04 43.64 -21.56
N LYS A 625 -0.43 42.40 -21.39
CA LYS A 625 -0.21 41.58 -20.18
C LYS A 625 0.88 40.54 -20.40
N SER A 626 1.86 40.47 -19.51
CA SER A 626 2.97 39.50 -19.57
C SER A 626 2.54 38.11 -19.09
N ILE A 627 2.95 37.05 -19.79
CA ILE A 627 2.69 35.65 -19.41
C ILE A 627 3.33 35.26 -18.08
N LEU A 628 4.40 35.95 -17.65
CA LEU A 628 5.09 35.66 -16.40
C LEU A 628 4.35 36.19 -15.16
N THR A 629 3.52 37.23 -15.34
CA THR A 629 2.88 37.94 -14.22
C THR A 629 1.36 37.89 -14.24
N GLY A 630 0.73 37.85 -15.42
CA GLY A 630 -0.72 37.99 -15.61
C GLY A 630 -1.42 36.79 -16.25
N MET A 631 -0.85 35.58 -16.18
CA MET A 631 -1.36 34.41 -16.90
C MET A 631 -2.83 34.08 -16.61
N ASP A 632 -3.29 34.20 -15.36
CA ASP A 632 -4.67 33.87 -14.98
C ASP A 632 -5.70 34.80 -15.64
N GLU A 633 -5.33 36.07 -15.88
CA GLU A 633 -6.17 37.00 -16.63
C GLU A 633 -6.11 36.75 -18.14
N ILE A 634 -4.95 36.35 -18.66
CA ILE A 634 -4.77 35.98 -20.07
C ILE A 634 -5.65 34.77 -20.41
N ARG A 635 -5.70 33.75 -19.55
CA ARG A 635 -6.48 32.52 -19.78
C ARG A 635 -7.98 32.76 -19.93
N LYS A 636 -8.54 33.78 -19.27
CA LYS A 636 -9.98 34.14 -19.43
C LYS A 636 -10.33 34.56 -20.85
N GLY A 637 -9.37 35.16 -21.57
CA GLY A 637 -9.53 35.59 -22.97
C GLY A 637 -8.93 34.64 -24.00
N LEU A 638 -8.39 33.49 -23.56
CA LEU A 638 -7.65 32.53 -24.39
C LEU A 638 -8.52 31.30 -24.71
N GLY A 639 -8.57 30.94 -25.98
CA GLY A 639 -9.14 29.68 -26.46
C GLY A 639 -8.03 28.76 -26.93
N VAL A 640 -8.05 27.48 -26.53
CA VAL A 640 -7.00 26.52 -26.91
C VAL A 640 -7.63 25.25 -27.45
N CYS A 641 -7.26 24.86 -28.67
CA CYS A 641 -7.52 23.52 -29.20
C CYS A 641 -6.21 22.73 -29.16
N PRO A 642 -5.98 21.88 -28.14
CA PRO A 642 -4.75 21.10 -28.01
C PRO A 642 -4.68 19.98 -29.04
N GLN A 643 -3.50 19.42 -29.31
CA GLN A 643 -3.34 18.31 -30.27
C GLN A 643 -4.16 17.05 -29.89
N HIS A 644 -4.21 16.73 -28.59
CA HIS A 644 -5.01 15.60 -28.08
C HIS A 644 -6.34 16.12 -27.53
N ASP A 645 -7.45 15.50 -27.93
CA ASP A 645 -8.78 15.92 -27.49
C ASP A 645 -8.99 15.68 -25.98
N ILE A 646 -9.16 16.78 -25.24
CA ILE A 646 -9.37 16.76 -23.78
C ILE A 646 -10.87 16.76 -23.49
N LEU A 647 -11.50 15.60 -23.63
CA LEU A 647 -12.95 15.44 -23.51
C LEU A 647 -13.32 14.42 -22.44
N PHE A 648 -14.49 14.60 -21.82
CA PHE A 648 -15.08 13.65 -20.87
C PHE A 648 -15.91 12.61 -21.64
N PRO A 649 -15.53 11.32 -21.63
CA PRO A 649 -16.22 10.33 -22.45
C PRO A 649 -17.68 10.12 -22.04
N GLU A 650 -18.05 10.38 -20.78
CA GLU A 650 -19.40 10.17 -20.26
C GLU A 650 -20.36 11.35 -20.47
N LEU A 651 -19.89 12.56 -20.80
CA LEU A 651 -20.75 13.74 -20.96
C LEU A 651 -21.22 13.90 -22.42
N THR A 652 -22.34 14.61 -22.63
CA THR A 652 -22.84 14.94 -23.99
C THR A 652 -22.14 16.16 -24.57
N VAL A 653 -22.30 16.38 -25.89
CA VAL A 653 -21.82 17.58 -26.59
C VAL A 653 -22.35 18.86 -25.92
N ARG A 654 -23.65 18.91 -25.64
CA ARG A 654 -24.30 20.02 -24.93
C ARG A 654 -23.66 20.28 -23.56
N GLU A 655 -23.53 19.25 -22.75
CA GLU A 655 -22.98 19.37 -21.38
C GLU A 655 -21.53 19.85 -21.38
N HIS A 656 -20.72 19.43 -22.35
CA HIS A 656 -19.35 19.94 -22.51
C HIS A 656 -19.35 21.44 -22.78
N LEU A 657 -20.10 21.89 -23.79
CA LEU A 657 -20.09 23.29 -24.18
C LEU A 657 -20.68 24.19 -23.08
N GLU A 658 -21.76 23.76 -22.41
CA GLU A 658 -22.27 24.47 -21.22
C GLU A 658 -21.21 24.61 -20.13
N MET A 659 -20.49 23.52 -19.83
CA MET A 659 -19.45 23.51 -18.80
C MET A 659 -18.31 24.48 -19.15
N PHE A 660 -17.78 24.42 -20.36
CA PHE A 660 -16.68 25.29 -20.79
C PHE A 660 -17.11 26.75 -20.99
N ALA A 661 -18.35 27.01 -21.40
CA ALA A 661 -18.91 28.36 -21.44
C ALA A 661 -19.01 28.99 -20.05
N ILE A 662 -19.46 28.23 -19.04
CA ILE A 662 -19.48 28.71 -17.64
C ILE A 662 -18.05 28.97 -17.13
N LEU A 663 -17.09 28.11 -17.47
CA LEU A 663 -15.67 28.29 -17.10
C LEU A 663 -15.07 29.57 -17.70
N LYS A 664 -15.42 29.88 -18.96
CA LYS A 664 -15.01 31.11 -19.65
C LYS A 664 -15.80 32.35 -19.23
N GLY A 665 -16.82 32.20 -18.38
CA GLY A 665 -17.55 33.31 -17.79
C GLY A 665 -18.75 33.82 -18.58
N VAL A 666 -19.30 33.01 -19.49
CA VAL A 666 -20.60 33.30 -20.15
C VAL A 666 -21.70 33.34 -19.08
N ASP A 667 -22.58 34.33 -19.15
CA ASP A 667 -23.69 34.47 -18.21
C ASP A 667 -24.77 33.41 -18.46
N GLU A 668 -25.41 32.93 -17.38
CA GLU A 668 -26.37 31.81 -17.42
C GLU A 668 -27.57 32.11 -18.34
N ASP A 669 -27.98 33.39 -18.46
CA ASP A 669 -29.13 33.81 -19.27
C ASP A 669 -28.90 33.66 -20.80
N ILE A 670 -27.64 33.76 -21.24
CA ILE A 670 -27.27 33.68 -22.66
C ILE A 670 -26.65 32.31 -22.99
N LEU A 671 -26.28 31.55 -21.96
CA LEU A 671 -25.58 30.28 -22.05
C LEU A 671 -26.20 29.29 -23.05
N GLU A 672 -27.50 29.02 -22.95
CA GLU A 672 -28.16 28.04 -23.84
C GLU A 672 -28.13 28.49 -25.30
N ARG A 673 -28.38 29.78 -25.57
CA ARG A 673 -28.33 30.33 -26.94
C ARG A 673 -26.92 30.23 -27.52
N SER A 674 -25.91 30.63 -26.74
CA SER A 674 -24.50 30.53 -27.17
C SER A 674 -24.05 29.09 -27.42
N VAL A 675 -24.56 28.12 -26.66
CA VAL A 675 -24.25 26.70 -26.87
C VAL A 675 -24.90 26.19 -28.16
N ILE A 676 -26.18 26.49 -28.41
CA ILE A 676 -26.88 26.07 -29.63
C ILE A 676 -26.22 26.67 -30.87
N GLU A 677 -25.93 27.98 -30.84
CA GLU A 677 -25.23 28.68 -31.93
C GLU A 677 -23.86 28.05 -32.20
N MET A 678 -23.06 27.80 -31.16
CA MET A 678 -21.73 27.18 -31.32
C MET A 678 -21.80 25.76 -31.88
N VAL A 679 -22.80 24.97 -31.51
CA VAL A 679 -22.99 23.61 -32.02
C VAL A 679 -23.35 23.62 -33.50
N ASP A 680 -24.18 24.58 -33.93
CA ASP A 680 -24.55 24.78 -35.32
C ASP A 680 -23.35 25.25 -36.16
N GLU A 681 -22.58 26.24 -35.66
CA GLU A 681 -21.37 26.74 -36.33
C GLU A 681 -20.31 25.65 -36.52
N VAL A 682 -20.16 24.75 -35.56
CA VAL A 682 -19.19 23.64 -35.61
C VAL A 682 -19.70 22.46 -36.45
N GLY A 683 -20.98 22.46 -36.85
CA GLY A 683 -21.59 21.39 -37.64
C GLY A 683 -21.85 20.11 -36.84
N LEU A 684 -22.28 20.24 -35.58
CA LEU A 684 -22.62 19.14 -34.66
C LEU A 684 -24.08 19.18 -34.17
N ALA A 685 -24.96 19.96 -34.80
CA ALA A 685 -26.37 20.12 -34.43
C ALA A 685 -27.09 18.78 -34.20
N ASP A 686 -26.91 17.82 -35.11
CA ASP A 686 -27.55 16.50 -35.05
C ASP A 686 -27.05 15.62 -33.89
N LYS A 687 -25.92 15.98 -33.27
CA LYS A 687 -25.26 15.21 -32.20
C LYS A 687 -25.26 15.94 -30.85
N LEU A 688 -26.07 16.98 -30.70
CA LEU A 688 -26.18 17.80 -29.48
C LEU A 688 -26.30 16.97 -28.18
N ASN A 689 -27.21 15.98 -28.16
CA ASN A 689 -27.50 15.14 -27.00
C ASN A 689 -26.75 13.79 -27.02
N THR A 690 -25.81 13.62 -27.95
CA THR A 690 -25.01 12.39 -28.07
C THR A 690 -23.82 12.43 -27.11
N VAL A 691 -23.49 11.28 -26.52
CA VAL A 691 -22.36 11.14 -25.59
C VAL A 691 -21.03 11.11 -26.34
N VAL A 692 -19.99 11.77 -25.80
CA VAL A 692 -18.70 11.91 -26.50
C VAL A 692 -18.03 10.58 -26.84
N ARG A 693 -18.19 9.55 -26.02
CA ARG A 693 -17.65 8.21 -26.31
C ARG A 693 -18.11 7.65 -27.67
N SER A 694 -19.33 7.99 -28.12
CA SER A 694 -19.90 7.54 -29.39
C SER A 694 -19.54 8.41 -30.60
N LEU A 695 -18.84 9.53 -30.41
CA LEU A 695 -18.42 10.40 -31.51
C LEU A 695 -17.21 9.81 -32.25
N SER A 696 -17.14 10.04 -33.57
CA SER A 696 -15.96 9.74 -34.38
C SER A 696 -14.78 10.65 -34.00
N GLY A 697 -13.56 10.30 -34.41
CA GLY A 697 -12.37 11.13 -34.17
C GLY A 697 -12.54 12.57 -34.70
N GLY A 698 -12.98 12.71 -35.95
CA GLY A 698 -13.23 14.04 -36.54
C GLY A 698 -14.35 14.83 -35.82
N MET A 699 -15.39 14.16 -35.32
CA MET A 699 -16.44 14.82 -34.54
C MET A 699 -15.95 15.28 -33.16
N LYS A 700 -15.09 14.50 -32.50
CA LYS A 700 -14.42 14.93 -31.25
C LYS A 700 -13.53 16.15 -31.49
N ARG A 701 -12.84 16.16 -32.62
CA ARG A 701 -12.00 17.28 -33.03
C ARG A 701 -12.80 18.57 -33.27
N LYS A 702 -13.96 18.45 -33.94
CA LYS A 702 -14.94 19.54 -34.07
C LYS A 702 -15.40 20.04 -32.70
N LEU A 703 -15.74 19.15 -31.77
CA LEU A 703 -16.12 19.54 -30.40
C LEU A 703 -14.99 20.28 -29.67
N SER A 704 -13.74 19.80 -29.76
CA SER A 704 -12.56 20.47 -29.20
C SER A 704 -12.38 21.89 -29.76
N LEU A 705 -12.64 22.07 -31.07
CA LEU A 705 -12.64 23.39 -31.69
C LEU A 705 -13.77 24.28 -31.13
N GLY A 706 -14.98 23.74 -30.99
CA GLY A 706 -16.10 24.46 -30.36
C GLY A 706 -15.78 24.94 -28.93
N ILE A 707 -15.12 24.10 -28.13
CA ILE A 707 -14.64 24.46 -26.78
C ILE A 707 -13.61 25.60 -26.83
N ALA A 708 -12.72 25.60 -27.83
CA ALA A 708 -11.76 26.69 -28.01
C ALA A 708 -12.45 28.02 -28.38
N LEU A 709 -13.54 27.98 -29.15
CA LEU A 709 -14.24 29.15 -29.70
C LEU A 709 -15.28 29.76 -28.75
N ILE A 710 -15.91 28.95 -27.89
CA ILE A 710 -16.98 29.38 -26.98
C ILE A 710 -16.49 30.47 -26.00
N GLY A 711 -17.38 31.36 -25.56
CA GLY A 711 -17.05 32.43 -24.60
C GLY A 711 -16.30 33.63 -25.20
N ASN A 712 -16.33 33.80 -26.53
CA ASN A 712 -15.73 34.91 -27.27
C ASN A 712 -14.25 35.19 -26.92
N SER A 713 -13.42 34.14 -26.96
CA SER A 713 -11.97 34.27 -26.74
C SER A 713 -11.31 35.20 -27.78
N LYS A 714 -10.52 36.16 -27.30
CA LYS A 714 -9.80 37.15 -28.14
C LYS A 714 -8.56 36.57 -28.79
N VAL A 715 -7.89 35.64 -28.11
CA VAL A 715 -6.74 34.90 -28.64
C VAL A 715 -7.13 33.44 -28.74
N ILE A 716 -6.92 32.84 -29.90
CA ILE A 716 -7.23 31.43 -30.14
C ILE A 716 -5.96 30.74 -30.63
N ILE A 717 -5.58 29.65 -29.96
CA ILE A 717 -4.44 28.83 -30.34
C ILE A 717 -4.96 27.46 -30.75
N LEU A 718 -4.68 27.06 -31.98
CA LEU A 718 -5.13 25.81 -32.59
C LEU A 718 -3.91 24.95 -32.92
N ASP A 719 -3.76 23.82 -32.23
CA ASP A 719 -2.66 22.89 -32.45
C ASP A 719 -3.12 21.69 -33.28
N GLU A 720 -2.83 21.72 -34.58
CA GLU A 720 -3.22 20.73 -35.61
C GLU A 720 -4.72 20.46 -35.73
N PRO A 721 -5.59 21.49 -35.80
CA PRO A 721 -7.04 21.36 -35.59
C PRO A 721 -7.75 20.44 -36.58
N THR A 722 -7.20 20.17 -37.76
CA THR A 722 -7.82 19.33 -38.79
C THR A 722 -7.24 17.93 -38.92
N SER A 723 -6.25 17.58 -38.08
CA SER A 723 -5.65 16.24 -38.06
C SER A 723 -6.70 15.16 -37.76
N GLY A 724 -6.73 14.11 -38.59
CA GLY A 724 -7.64 12.97 -38.43
C GLY A 724 -9.09 13.23 -38.87
N MET A 725 -9.38 14.35 -39.55
CA MET A 725 -10.68 14.60 -40.20
C MET A 725 -10.71 14.09 -41.65
N ASP A 726 -11.90 13.80 -42.15
CA ASP A 726 -12.12 13.59 -43.59
C ASP A 726 -11.96 14.91 -44.38
N PRO A 727 -11.58 14.86 -45.67
CA PRO A 727 -11.33 16.08 -46.46
C PRO A 727 -12.50 17.06 -46.53
N TYR A 728 -13.74 16.57 -46.47
CA TYR A 728 -14.94 17.41 -46.51
C TYR A 728 -15.12 18.16 -45.18
N SER A 729 -15.06 17.46 -44.04
CA SER A 729 -15.10 18.07 -42.70
C SER A 729 -13.94 19.05 -42.46
N MET A 730 -12.75 18.76 -43.01
CA MET A 730 -11.60 19.67 -42.94
C MET A 730 -11.91 21.02 -43.60
N ARG A 731 -12.45 21.01 -44.83
CA ARG A 731 -12.81 22.25 -45.56
C ARG A 731 -13.87 23.07 -44.85
N LEU A 732 -14.89 22.43 -44.28
CA LEU A 732 -15.91 23.12 -43.47
C LEU A 732 -15.28 23.79 -42.24
N THR A 733 -14.34 23.10 -41.59
CA THR A 733 -13.60 23.64 -40.44
C THR A 733 -12.74 24.85 -40.84
N TRP A 734 -12.12 24.81 -42.02
CA TRP A 734 -11.36 25.95 -42.54
C TRP A 734 -12.25 27.18 -42.78
N GLN A 735 -13.43 26.97 -43.38
CA GLN A 735 -14.42 28.04 -43.58
C GLN A 735 -14.86 28.65 -42.24
N LEU A 736 -15.09 27.83 -41.21
CA LEU A 736 -15.41 28.28 -39.86
C LEU A 736 -14.30 29.15 -39.26
N ILE A 737 -13.03 28.71 -39.34
CA ILE A 737 -11.88 29.48 -38.83
C ILE A 737 -11.76 30.82 -39.54
N LYS A 738 -11.94 30.85 -40.88
CA LYS A 738 -11.95 32.10 -41.67
C LYS A 738 -13.08 33.04 -41.26
N LYS A 739 -14.28 32.52 -41.03
CA LYS A 739 -15.45 33.30 -40.59
C LYS A 739 -15.20 33.96 -39.23
N ILE A 740 -14.58 33.23 -38.29
CA ILE A 740 -14.36 33.67 -36.90
C ILE A 740 -13.17 34.63 -36.74
N LYS A 741 -12.34 34.82 -37.79
CA LYS A 741 -11.15 35.67 -37.77
C LYS A 741 -11.38 37.10 -37.29
N LYS A 742 -12.54 37.70 -37.56
CA LYS A 742 -12.84 39.10 -37.22
C LYS A 742 -12.79 39.34 -35.70
N GLY A 743 -12.04 40.34 -35.27
CA GLY A 743 -11.85 40.76 -33.88
C GLY A 743 -11.02 39.78 -33.03
N LYS A 744 -10.29 38.84 -33.66
CA LYS A 744 -9.55 37.79 -32.95
C LYS A 744 -8.12 37.65 -33.48
N ILE A 745 -7.23 37.14 -32.63
CA ILE A 745 -5.87 36.73 -32.98
C ILE A 745 -5.86 35.20 -33.00
N ILE A 746 -5.59 34.59 -34.17
CA ILE A 746 -5.56 33.13 -34.31
C ILE A 746 -4.14 32.66 -34.61
N LEU A 747 -3.58 31.84 -33.72
CA LEU A 747 -2.33 31.11 -33.95
C LEU A 747 -2.64 29.67 -34.30
N LEU A 748 -2.29 29.25 -35.50
CA LEU A 748 -2.49 27.91 -36.01
C LEU A 748 -1.13 27.20 -36.13
N THR A 749 -0.92 26.07 -35.47
CA THR A 749 0.19 25.17 -35.81
C THR A 749 -0.32 24.06 -36.69
N THR A 750 0.38 23.82 -37.79
CA THR A 750 0.08 22.73 -38.69
C THR A 750 1.37 22.17 -39.29
N HIS A 751 1.28 20.93 -39.76
CA HIS A 751 2.27 20.31 -40.62
C HIS A 751 1.77 20.18 -42.06
N SER A 752 0.48 20.48 -42.32
CA SER A 752 -0.10 20.52 -43.66
C SER A 752 0.19 21.87 -44.30
N MET A 753 0.81 21.83 -45.47
CA MET A 753 1.23 23.05 -46.16
C MET A 753 0.04 23.68 -46.89
N ASP A 754 -0.88 22.85 -47.37
CA ASP A 754 -2.18 23.27 -47.90
C ASP A 754 -3.01 24.03 -46.86
N GLU A 755 -3.05 23.53 -45.62
CA GLU A 755 -3.78 24.20 -44.53
C GLU A 755 -3.19 25.58 -44.22
N ALA A 756 -1.86 25.69 -44.20
CA ALA A 756 -1.17 26.96 -43.95
C ALA A 756 -1.33 27.95 -45.11
N ASP A 757 -1.34 27.47 -46.36
CA ASP A 757 -1.52 28.29 -47.55
C ASP A 757 -2.96 28.84 -47.65
N GLU A 758 -3.96 28.00 -47.32
CA GLU A 758 -5.36 28.37 -47.40
C GLU A 758 -5.81 29.25 -46.22
N LEU A 759 -5.36 28.95 -44.98
CA LEU A 759 -5.78 29.67 -43.77
C LEU A 759 -4.86 30.81 -43.35
N GLY A 760 -3.56 30.73 -43.63
CA GLY A 760 -2.56 31.63 -43.09
C GLY A 760 -2.49 32.96 -43.83
N ASP A 761 -2.95 34.06 -43.19
CA ASP A 761 -2.69 35.41 -43.71
C ASP A 761 -1.18 35.73 -43.66
N ARG A 762 -0.50 35.24 -42.62
CA ARG A 762 0.96 35.14 -42.58
C ARG A 762 1.37 33.75 -42.11
N ILE A 763 2.48 33.29 -42.66
CA ILE A 763 3.08 32.00 -42.39
C ILE A 763 4.44 32.25 -41.75
N ALA A 764 4.72 31.59 -40.64
CA ALA A 764 5.99 31.62 -39.94
C ALA A 764 6.63 30.22 -40.01
N ILE A 765 7.83 30.11 -40.57
CA ILE A 765 8.54 28.83 -40.68
C ILE A 765 9.60 28.75 -39.58
N MET A 766 9.49 27.71 -38.75
CA MET A 766 10.39 27.43 -37.63
C MET A 766 11.22 26.18 -37.89
N ALA A 767 12.53 26.28 -37.69
CA ALA A 767 13.47 25.17 -37.78
C ALA A 767 14.52 25.27 -36.66
N ASN A 768 14.92 24.12 -36.10
CA ASN A 768 15.95 24.04 -35.05
C ASN A 768 15.69 24.97 -33.82
N GLY A 769 14.43 25.21 -33.46
CA GLY A 769 14.09 26.07 -32.34
C GLY A 769 14.03 27.57 -32.66
N SER A 770 14.36 27.99 -33.88
CA SER A 770 14.44 29.40 -34.31
C SER A 770 13.47 29.73 -35.44
N LEU A 771 13.02 30.99 -35.52
CA LEU A 771 12.24 31.49 -36.66
C LEU A 771 13.18 31.76 -37.84
N LYS A 772 12.85 31.20 -39.01
CA LYS A 772 13.67 31.36 -40.23
C LYS A 772 13.10 32.41 -41.17
N CYS A 773 11.78 32.42 -41.35
CA CYS A 773 11.10 33.42 -42.16
C CYS A 773 9.67 33.63 -41.68
N CYS A 774 9.10 34.80 -41.98
CA CYS A 774 7.72 35.12 -41.70
C CYS A 774 7.14 36.12 -42.71
N GLY A 775 6.05 35.75 -43.36
CA GLY A 775 5.36 36.60 -44.34
C GLY A 775 4.14 35.90 -44.95
N SER A 776 3.45 36.57 -45.86
CA SER A 776 2.36 36.01 -46.65
C SER A 776 2.85 34.85 -47.52
N SER A 777 1.95 33.94 -47.89
CA SER A 777 2.30 32.81 -48.77
C SER A 777 2.91 33.28 -50.09
N LEU A 778 2.34 34.34 -50.67
CA LEU A 778 2.84 34.96 -51.90
C LEU A 778 4.26 35.53 -51.71
N PHE A 779 4.52 36.23 -50.60
CA PHE A 779 5.85 36.75 -50.29
C PHE A 779 6.87 35.63 -50.15
N LEU A 780 6.55 34.56 -49.41
CA LEU A 780 7.47 33.45 -49.18
C LEU A 780 7.74 32.66 -50.46
N LYS A 781 6.72 32.39 -51.27
CA LYS A 781 6.85 31.75 -52.59
C LYS A 781 7.69 32.61 -53.52
N HIS A 782 7.50 33.92 -53.55
CA HIS A 782 8.32 34.81 -54.38
C HIS A 782 9.77 34.92 -53.89
N HIS A 783 10.00 34.95 -52.57
CA HIS A 783 11.33 35.14 -51.99
C HIS A 783 12.20 33.88 -52.07
N TYR A 784 11.63 32.69 -51.83
CA TYR A 784 12.36 31.42 -51.81
C TYR A 784 12.13 30.54 -53.05
N GLY A 785 10.98 30.70 -53.71
CA GLY A 785 10.57 30.00 -54.92
C GLY A 785 10.93 30.81 -56.16
N VAL A 786 12.20 30.79 -56.53
CA VAL A 786 12.65 31.37 -57.80
C VAL A 786 12.29 30.40 -58.93
N GLY A 787 11.01 30.37 -59.34
CA GLY A 787 10.62 29.81 -60.63
C GLY A 787 9.36 28.95 -60.72
N TYR A 788 9.14 28.41 -61.92
CA TYR A 788 8.22 27.33 -62.23
C TYR A 788 9.00 26.02 -62.37
N THR A 789 8.44 24.90 -61.94
CA THR A 789 9.02 23.59 -62.15
C THR A 789 8.36 22.95 -63.38
N LEU A 790 9.13 22.77 -64.45
CA LEU A 790 8.72 22.06 -65.65
C LEU A 790 9.17 20.60 -65.52
N THR A 791 8.23 19.68 -65.44
CA THR A 791 8.47 18.24 -65.51
C THR A 791 8.20 17.74 -66.92
N LEU A 792 9.12 16.95 -67.46
CA LEU A 792 9.07 16.35 -68.79
C LEU A 792 9.25 14.85 -68.65
N VAL A 793 8.35 14.06 -69.25
CA VAL A 793 8.43 12.61 -69.30
C VAL A 793 9.01 12.19 -70.65
N LYS A 794 10.12 11.45 -70.65
CA LYS A 794 10.82 10.94 -71.84
C LYS A 794 10.49 9.47 -72.12
N SER A 795 10.40 9.10 -73.41
CA SER A 795 10.12 7.70 -73.81
C SER A 795 11.31 6.75 -73.66
N ALA A 796 12.54 7.26 -73.55
CA ALA A 796 13.76 6.45 -73.42
C ALA A 796 14.80 7.16 -72.54
N PRO A 797 15.71 6.43 -71.85
CA PRO A 797 16.66 7.02 -70.89
C PRO A 797 17.68 7.98 -71.52
N SER A 798 17.87 7.98 -72.84
CA SER A 798 18.85 8.80 -73.57
C SER A 798 18.23 10.00 -74.31
N ALA A 799 17.73 11.02 -73.59
CA ALA A 799 17.16 12.21 -74.23
C ALA A 799 17.80 13.51 -73.74
N SER A 800 19.05 13.77 -74.14
CA SER A 800 19.72 15.08 -74.02
C SER A 800 18.97 16.21 -74.74
N VAL A 801 18.21 15.86 -75.78
CA VAL A 801 17.46 16.81 -76.62
C VAL A 801 16.34 17.55 -75.87
N ALA A 802 15.69 16.91 -74.89
CA ALA A 802 14.65 17.56 -74.09
C ALA A 802 15.22 18.68 -73.21
N ALA A 803 16.46 18.50 -72.72
CA ALA A 803 17.18 19.54 -72.00
C ALA A 803 17.62 20.68 -72.91
N ASP A 804 18.10 20.37 -74.11
CA ASP A 804 18.54 21.38 -75.09
C ASP A 804 17.41 22.32 -75.51
N ILE A 805 16.18 21.81 -75.70
CA ILE A 805 15.00 22.65 -76.01
C ILE A 805 14.75 23.65 -74.87
N VAL A 806 14.81 23.20 -73.62
CA VAL A 806 14.57 24.06 -72.45
C VAL A 806 15.67 25.11 -72.31
N TYR A 807 16.94 24.73 -72.43
CA TYR A 807 18.07 25.67 -72.34
C TYR A 807 18.12 26.67 -73.51
N ARG A 808 17.62 26.29 -74.69
CA ARG A 808 17.57 27.17 -75.87
C ARG A 808 16.58 28.32 -75.72
N HIS A 809 15.41 28.05 -75.14
CA HIS A 809 14.42 29.08 -74.86
C HIS A 809 14.69 29.82 -73.54
N ILE A 810 15.23 29.12 -72.54
CA ILE A 810 15.45 29.64 -71.20
C ILE A 810 16.86 29.24 -70.74
N PRO A 811 17.89 30.01 -71.07
CA PRO A 811 19.28 29.69 -70.70
C PRO A 811 19.54 29.79 -69.19
N LEU A 812 18.65 30.45 -68.44
CA LEU A 812 18.70 30.54 -66.97
C LEU A 812 17.97 29.38 -66.27
N ALA A 813 17.44 28.40 -67.03
CA ALA A 813 16.82 27.22 -66.45
C ALA A 813 17.86 26.37 -65.70
N THR A 814 17.49 25.73 -64.61
CA THR A 814 18.36 24.80 -63.88
C THR A 814 17.72 23.42 -63.83
N CYS A 815 18.38 22.39 -64.34
CA CYS A 815 17.92 21.00 -64.19
C CYS A 815 18.05 20.57 -62.71
N VAL A 816 16.93 20.19 -62.08
CA VAL A 816 16.86 19.83 -60.65
C VAL A 816 17.05 18.34 -60.45
N SER A 817 16.45 17.53 -61.33
CA SER A 817 16.51 16.07 -61.23
C SER A 817 16.22 15.43 -62.58
N GLU A 818 17.03 14.43 -62.92
CA GLU A 818 16.79 13.51 -64.02
C GLU A 818 16.80 12.09 -63.46
N VAL A 819 15.62 11.48 -63.34
CA VAL A 819 15.45 10.15 -62.74
C VAL A 819 14.61 9.29 -63.68
N GLY A 820 15.20 8.22 -64.20
CA GLY A 820 14.51 7.28 -65.09
C GLY A 820 14.01 7.97 -66.37
N THR A 821 12.69 8.05 -66.53
CA THR A 821 11.98 8.69 -67.64
C THR A 821 11.50 10.11 -67.30
N GLU A 822 11.83 10.69 -66.15
CA GLU A 822 11.37 12.04 -65.77
C GLU A 822 12.55 13.02 -65.65
N ILE A 823 12.42 14.19 -66.28
CA ILE A 823 13.37 15.31 -66.18
C ILE A 823 12.62 16.54 -65.64
N SER A 824 13.17 17.17 -64.60
CA SER A 824 12.58 18.36 -63.97
C SER A 824 13.49 19.58 -64.08
N PHE A 825 13.00 20.67 -64.64
CA PHE A 825 13.68 21.96 -64.76
C PHE A 825 13.04 23.02 -63.86
N LYS A 826 13.86 23.85 -63.23
CA LYS A 826 13.41 25.10 -62.59
C LYS A 826 13.62 26.28 -63.54
N LEU A 827 12.54 26.97 -63.85
CA LEU A 827 12.48 28.07 -64.79
C LEU A 827 12.27 29.39 -64.03
N PRO A 828 13.12 30.42 -64.16
CA PRO A 828 12.93 31.68 -63.43
C PRO A 828 11.60 32.38 -63.75
N LEU A 829 11.00 33.05 -62.75
CA LEU A 829 9.76 33.83 -62.89
C LEU A 829 9.86 34.94 -63.95
N ALA A 830 11.04 35.55 -64.09
CA ALA A 830 11.30 36.60 -65.09
C ALA A 830 11.24 36.10 -66.54
N SER A 831 11.28 34.78 -66.75
CA SER A 831 11.30 34.15 -68.08
C SER A 831 9.91 33.69 -68.54
N SER A 832 8.83 34.11 -67.85
CA SER A 832 7.45 33.72 -68.17
C SER A 832 7.02 34.06 -69.59
N SER A 833 7.54 35.16 -70.16
CA SER A 833 7.28 35.55 -71.56
C SER A 833 7.84 34.56 -72.58
N ALA A 834 8.88 33.80 -72.24
CA ALA A 834 9.50 32.80 -73.12
C ALA A 834 8.79 31.44 -73.10
N PHE A 835 7.87 31.22 -72.15
CA PHE A 835 7.21 29.92 -71.96
C PHE A 835 6.33 29.53 -73.14
N GLN A 836 5.63 30.50 -73.76
CA GLN A 836 4.73 30.22 -74.87
C GLN A 836 5.46 29.58 -76.06
N ASN A 837 6.63 30.12 -76.44
CA ASN A 837 7.41 29.60 -77.56
C ASN A 837 8.00 28.22 -77.23
N MET A 838 8.48 28.04 -75.99
CA MET A 838 8.99 26.76 -75.50
C MET A 838 7.91 25.66 -75.51
N PHE A 839 6.69 25.95 -75.03
CA PHE A 839 5.59 24.97 -75.02
C PHE A 839 5.10 24.61 -76.41
N LEU A 840 5.03 25.57 -77.33
CA LEU A 840 4.68 25.29 -78.72
C LEU A 840 5.69 24.33 -79.38
N GLU A 841 6.98 24.48 -79.08
CA GLU A 841 8.01 23.57 -79.59
C GLU A 841 7.90 22.18 -78.96
N ILE A 842 7.71 22.09 -77.63
CA ILE A 842 7.50 20.82 -76.90
C ILE A 842 6.25 20.08 -77.43
N GLU A 843 5.14 20.78 -77.62
CA GLU A 843 3.90 20.21 -78.17
C GLU A 843 4.05 19.78 -79.64
N SER A 844 4.87 20.50 -80.43
CA SER A 844 5.16 20.10 -81.81
C SER A 844 5.97 18.80 -81.86
N CYS A 845 6.86 18.58 -80.89
CA CYS A 845 7.60 17.34 -80.73
C CYS A 845 6.68 16.19 -80.28
N MET A 846 5.75 16.44 -79.36
CA MET A 846 4.74 15.44 -78.95
C MET A 846 3.79 15.06 -80.10
N ARG A 847 3.32 16.03 -80.90
CA ARG A 847 2.46 15.72 -82.05
C ARG A 847 3.17 14.89 -83.12
N ARG A 848 4.46 15.10 -83.32
CA ARG A 848 5.28 14.25 -84.22
C ARG A 848 5.43 12.82 -83.70
N SER A 849 5.52 12.60 -82.38
CA SER A 849 5.60 11.26 -81.80
C SER A 849 4.29 10.46 -81.96
N VAL A 850 3.13 11.12 -81.84
CA VAL A 850 1.81 10.48 -82.00
C VAL A 850 1.47 10.19 -83.47
N SER A 851 1.95 11.01 -84.41
CA SER A 851 1.63 10.87 -85.85
C SER A 851 2.37 9.72 -86.55
N ASN A 852 3.55 9.33 -86.05
CA ASN A 852 4.39 8.28 -86.65
C ASN A 852 4.09 6.86 -86.10
N SER A 853 3.13 6.69 -85.19
CA SER A 853 2.76 5.38 -84.64
C SER A 853 2.00 4.47 -85.63
N LYS A 854 1.67 4.94 -86.85
CA LYS A 854 0.83 4.20 -87.81
C LYS A 854 1.47 3.84 -89.15
N THR A 855 2.75 4.11 -89.42
CA THR A 855 3.33 3.70 -90.71
C THR A 855 4.82 3.36 -90.64
N THR A 856 5.09 2.07 -90.85
CA THR A 856 6.27 1.41 -91.43
C THR A 856 7.68 1.65 -90.85
N CYS A 857 8.33 0.52 -90.57
CA CYS A 857 9.72 0.34 -90.18
C CYS A 857 10.70 0.89 -91.24
N THR A 858 11.41 1.96 -90.90
CA THR A 858 12.77 2.27 -91.36
C THR A 858 13.49 3.04 -90.25
N GLU A 859 14.73 2.65 -89.99
CA GLU A 859 15.59 3.17 -88.92
C GLU A 859 15.96 4.64 -89.19
N ASP A 860 15.29 5.57 -88.52
CA ASP A 860 15.73 6.97 -88.39
C ASP A 860 16.09 7.24 -86.91
N GLU A 861 17.35 7.57 -86.64
CA GLU A 861 17.95 7.79 -85.31
C GLU A 861 17.43 9.03 -84.54
N ASN A 862 16.32 9.67 -84.94
CA ASN A 862 15.77 10.83 -84.25
C ASN A 862 14.37 10.57 -83.70
N TYR A 863 14.24 9.56 -82.84
CA TYR A 863 13.07 9.39 -81.97
C TYR A 863 13.07 10.50 -80.90
N ILE A 864 12.31 11.56 -81.13
CA ILE A 864 12.11 12.64 -80.14
C ILE A 864 11.10 12.14 -79.09
N GLY A 865 11.62 11.53 -78.04
CA GLY A 865 10.83 10.87 -77.01
C GLY A 865 10.44 11.80 -75.87
N ILE A 866 9.46 12.70 -76.06
CA ILE A 866 8.75 13.38 -74.96
C ILE A 866 7.27 12.95 -74.99
N GLU A 867 6.77 12.36 -73.91
CA GLU A 867 5.42 11.78 -73.79
C GLU A 867 4.42 12.75 -73.16
N SER A 868 4.82 13.42 -72.09
CA SER A 868 4.00 14.42 -71.41
C SER A 868 4.86 15.49 -70.74
N TYR A 869 4.29 16.66 -70.53
CA TYR A 869 4.92 17.78 -69.83
C TYR A 869 3.93 18.33 -68.81
N GLY A 870 4.44 18.71 -67.64
CA GLY A 870 3.68 19.37 -66.59
C GLY A 870 4.44 20.62 -66.14
N ILE A 871 3.73 21.73 -65.97
CA ILE A 871 4.29 22.91 -65.30
C ILE A 871 3.60 23.10 -63.96
N SER A 872 4.38 23.16 -62.90
CA SER A 872 3.90 23.48 -61.56
C SER A 872 4.55 24.78 -61.07
N VAL A 873 3.84 25.51 -60.22
CA VAL A 873 4.38 26.67 -59.51
C VAL A 873 5.01 26.17 -58.22
N THR A 874 6.07 26.83 -57.76
CA THR A 874 6.70 26.52 -56.46
C THR A 874 5.65 26.50 -55.35
N THR A 875 5.45 25.32 -54.76
CA THR A 875 4.53 25.13 -53.65
C THR A 875 5.16 25.62 -52.35
N LEU A 876 4.33 25.82 -51.31
CA LEU A 876 4.84 26.12 -49.98
C LEU A 876 5.72 24.97 -49.44
N GLU A 877 5.54 23.75 -49.97
CA GLU A 877 6.35 22.57 -49.65
C GLU A 877 7.78 22.69 -50.13
N GLU A 878 7.98 23.16 -51.37
CA GLU A 878 9.31 23.41 -51.89
C GLU A 878 10.02 24.54 -51.11
N VAL A 879 9.28 25.60 -50.75
CA VAL A 879 9.80 26.69 -49.90
C VAL A 879 10.24 26.13 -48.55
N PHE A 880 9.41 25.30 -47.92
CA PHE A 880 9.70 24.69 -46.64
C PHE A 880 10.93 23.77 -46.71
N LEU A 881 11.02 22.90 -47.72
CA LEU A 881 12.17 22.03 -47.94
C LEU A 881 13.45 22.83 -48.20
N ARG A 882 13.37 23.95 -48.91
CA ARG A 882 14.53 24.81 -49.16
C ARG A 882 15.04 25.47 -47.88
N VAL A 883 14.13 26.05 -47.09
CA VAL A 883 14.44 26.68 -45.80
C VAL A 883 14.96 25.66 -44.78
N ALA A 884 14.45 24.42 -44.80
CA ALA A 884 14.90 23.35 -43.93
C ALA A 884 16.20 22.67 -44.42
N GLY A 885 16.42 22.61 -45.73
CA GLY A 885 17.56 21.94 -46.37
C GLY A 885 18.88 22.72 -46.28
N SER A 886 18.83 24.07 -46.32
CA SER A 886 20.03 24.91 -46.18
C SER A 886 20.83 24.66 -44.88
N ASP A 887 20.18 24.16 -43.83
CA ASP A 887 20.81 23.84 -42.54
C ASP A 887 21.49 22.44 -42.52
N LEU A 888 21.18 21.54 -43.47
CA LEU A 888 21.80 20.21 -43.56
C LEU A 888 23.19 20.27 -44.22
N ASP A 889 23.33 21.06 -45.28
CA ASP A 889 24.58 21.20 -46.05
C ASP A 889 25.70 21.86 -45.23
N GLU A 890 25.38 22.82 -44.35
CA GLU A 890 26.37 23.48 -43.48
C GLU A 890 27.02 22.52 -42.45
N ARG A 891 26.32 21.45 -42.04
CA ARG A 891 26.86 20.50 -41.04
C ARG A 891 27.76 19.43 -41.65
N GLU A 892 27.67 19.17 -42.95
CA GLU A 892 28.57 18.25 -43.65
C GLU A 892 29.87 18.96 -44.07
N CYS A 893 29.81 20.22 -44.50
CA CYS A 893 31.02 21.00 -44.85
C CYS A 893 31.97 21.25 -43.65
N VAL A 894 31.44 21.47 -42.44
CA VAL A 894 32.29 21.70 -41.24
C VAL A 894 32.98 20.41 -40.76
N LYS A 895 32.48 19.23 -41.13
CA LYS A 895 33.13 17.95 -40.76
C LYS A 895 34.23 17.52 -41.73
N MET A 896 34.23 17.99 -42.97
CA MET A 896 35.27 17.64 -43.95
C MET A 896 36.51 18.55 -43.89
N ALA A 897 36.41 19.77 -43.35
CA ALA A 897 37.53 20.71 -43.33
C ALA A 897 38.58 20.47 -42.22
N ASN A 898 38.31 19.62 -41.22
CA ASN A 898 39.18 19.45 -40.05
C ASN A 898 40.06 18.17 -40.05
N ASN A 899 40.13 17.44 -41.17
CA ASN A 899 40.82 16.14 -41.24
C ASN A 899 42.08 16.09 -42.11
N HIS A 900 42.70 17.23 -42.44
CA HIS A 900 44.03 17.25 -43.03
C HIS A 900 44.94 18.22 -42.29
N VAL A 901 45.73 17.70 -41.34
CA VAL A 901 47.17 17.99 -41.12
C VAL A 901 47.69 17.04 -40.02
N SER A 902 48.50 16.08 -40.47
CA SER A 902 49.71 15.50 -39.86
C SER A 902 49.70 14.91 -38.44
N SER A 903 49.77 13.58 -38.43
CA SER A 903 50.36 12.68 -37.44
C SER A 903 51.86 12.89 -37.17
N THR A 904 52.34 12.71 -35.92
CA THR A 904 53.38 11.70 -35.54
C THR A 904 53.83 11.72 -34.06
N SER A 905 54.09 10.51 -33.55
CA SER A 905 55.05 10.09 -32.49
C SER A 905 54.73 10.18 -30.98
N MET A 906 54.43 9.00 -30.42
CA MET A 906 55.12 8.26 -29.33
C MET A 906 55.32 8.83 -27.91
N LEU A 907 54.83 8.02 -26.96
CA LEU A 907 55.32 7.69 -25.61
C LEU A 907 55.44 8.76 -24.49
N SER A 908 54.72 8.45 -23.40
CA SER A 908 55.24 8.24 -22.04
C SER A 908 54.73 9.16 -20.91
N HIS A 909 54.57 8.50 -19.75
CA HIS A 909 54.48 8.98 -18.38
C HIS A 909 53.30 9.84 -17.91
N ALA A 910 52.40 9.14 -17.22
CA ALA A 910 51.56 9.70 -16.17
C ALA A 910 52.40 10.10 -14.95
N SER A 911 52.19 11.30 -14.40
CA SER A 911 51.78 11.52 -12.99
C SER A 911 51.78 13.01 -12.59
N HIS A 912 50.84 13.37 -11.71
CA HIS A 912 50.69 14.60 -10.90
C HIS A 912 50.47 15.92 -11.69
N GLU A 913 49.56 16.85 -11.34
CA GLU A 913 49.22 17.32 -10.00
C GLU A 913 47.90 18.14 -9.93
N GLN A 914 47.25 18.01 -8.77
CA GLN A 914 46.45 18.99 -8.00
C GLN A 914 45.16 19.65 -8.55
N VAL A 915 44.06 19.15 -7.96
CA VAL A 915 42.75 19.78 -7.81
C VAL A 915 42.75 20.75 -6.62
N ALA A 916 42.37 22.01 -6.85
CA ALA A 916 42.03 22.96 -5.79
C ALA A 916 40.56 22.80 -5.36
N LYS A 917 40.36 22.73 -4.03
CA LYS A 917 39.09 22.52 -3.34
C LYS A 917 38.24 23.79 -3.26
N GLY A 918 36.93 23.63 -3.43
CA GLY A 918 35.87 24.51 -2.90
C GLY A 918 34.80 23.66 -2.20
N VAL A 919 34.49 24.01 -0.95
CA VAL A 919 33.78 23.21 0.07
C VAL A 919 32.26 23.05 -0.18
N PRO A 920 31.62 21.94 0.25
CA PRO A 920 30.18 21.68 0.06
C PRO A 920 29.34 21.83 1.35
N HIS A 921 28.16 22.43 1.23
CA HIS A 921 26.98 22.21 2.10
C HIS A 921 25.76 22.12 1.17
N SER A 922 24.75 21.26 1.34
CA SER A 922 24.23 20.63 2.55
C SER A 922 23.74 19.19 2.27
N LYS A 923 24.25 18.25 3.06
CA LYS A 923 23.81 16.86 3.18
C LYS A 923 22.53 16.83 4.03
N LEU A 924 21.39 16.46 3.46
CA LEU A 924 20.31 15.81 4.22
C LEU A 924 19.32 15.02 3.33
N LEU A 925 19.25 15.30 2.03
CA LEU A 925 18.41 14.54 1.08
C LEU A 925 19.13 13.36 0.39
N GLY A 926 20.33 13.02 0.89
CA GLY A 926 21.21 12.02 0.27
C GLY A 926 21.02 10.60 0.78
N SER A 927 20.35 10.39 1.92
CA SER A 927 20.37 9.08 2.58
C SER A 927 19.43 8.07 1.90
N TYR A 928 18.17 8.45 1.63
CA TYR A 928 17.20 7.52 1.04
C TYR A 928 17.55 7.10 -0.40
N ARG A 929 18.08 8.03 -1.21
CA ARG A 929 18.53 7.77 -2.58
C ARG A 929 19.89 7.05 -2.64
N LYS A 930 20.72 7.13 -1.59
CA LYS A 930 21.95 6.32 -1.47
C LYS A 930 21.67 4.90 -1.00
N VAL A 931 20.67 4.68 -0.15
CA VAL A 931 20.30 3.32 0.29
C VAL A 931 19.58 2.59 -0.84
N THR A 932 18.54 3.18 -1.44
CA THR A 932 17.86 2.59 -2.61
C THR A 932 18.76 2.55 -3.86
N GLY A 933 19.56 3.59 -4.09
CA GLY A 933 20.56 3.62 -5.16
C GLY A 933 21.72 2.65 -4.93
N GLY A 934 22.11 2.41 -3.68
CA GLY A 934 23.16 1.45 -3.29
C GLY A 934 22.69 0.01 -3.45
N ILE A 935 21.46 -0.30 -3.02
CA ILE A 935 20.83 -1.60 -3.26
C ILE A 935 20.61 -1.82 -4.77
N CYS A 936 20.11 -0.82 -5.50
CA CYS A 936 19.93 -0.91 -6.96
C CYS A 936 21.27 -1.02 -7.72
N TRP A 937 22.34 -0.40 -7.22
CA TRP A 937 23.68 -0.50 -7.78
C TRP A 937 24.31 -1.86 -7.48
N MET A 938 24.16 -2.39 -6.25
CA MET A 938 24.61 -3.73 -5.86
C MET A 938 23.85 -4.82 -6.62
N VAL A 939 22.52 -4.79 -6.63
CA VAL A 939 21.67 -5.72 -7.41
C VAL A 939 21.96 -5.57 -8.90
N GLY A 940 22.14 -4.35 -9.40
CA GLY A 940 22.55 -4.09 -10.78
C GLY A 940 23.92 -4.71 -11.12
N ARG A 941 24.87 -4.69 -10.18
CA ARG A 941 26.19 -5.32 -10.33
C ARG A 941 26.09 -6.84 -10.31
N VAL A 942 25.37 -7.41 -9.35
CA VAL A 942 25.14 -8.86 -9.21
C VAL A 942 24.37 -9.41 -10.43
N CYS A 943 23.31 -8.74 -10.88
CA CYS A 943 22.61 -9.09 -12.12
C CYS A 943 23.49 -8.90 -13.35
N SER A 944 24.34 -7.86 -13.41
CA SER A 944 25.26 -7.69 -14.56
C SER A 944 26.32 -8.80 -14.62
N LEU A 945 26.81 -9.25 -13.46
CA LEU A 945 27.70 -10.39 -13.33
C LEU A 945 26.98 -11.69 -13.70
N PHE A 946 25.76 -11.90 -13.21
CA PHE A 946 24.95 -13.08 -13.54
C PHE A 946 24.57 -13.13 -15.02
N VAL A 947 24.20 -12.00 -15.63
CA VAL A 947 23.93 -11.90 -17.07
C VAL A 947 25.21 -12.08 -17.87
N ALA A 948 26.36 -11.58 -17.39
CA ALA A 948 27.66 -11.80 -18.03
C ALA A 948 28.11 -13.26 -17.93
N THR A 949 27.87 -13.94 -16.80
CA THR A 949 28.15 -15.38 -16.64
C THR A 949 27.17 -16.23 -17.44
N VAL A 950 25.90 -15.85 -17.57
CA VAL A 950 24.93 -16.52 -18.47
C VAL A 950 25.27 -16.27 -19.94
N LEU A 951 25.69 -15.06 -20.33
CA LEU A 951 26.20 -14.80 -21.69
C LEU A 951 27.50 -15.57 -21.96
N SER A 952 28.37 -15.69 -20.96
CA SER A 952 29.59 -16.50 -21.00
C SER A 952 29.24 -17.98 -21.13
N LEU A 953 28.27 -18.48 -20.37
CA LEU A 953 27.76 -19.84 -20.41
C LEU A 953 27.09 -20.14 -21.75
N MET A 954 26.33 -19.20 -22.33
CA MET A 954 25.77 -19.34 -23.68
C MET A 954 26.87 -19.34 -24.76
N ARG A 955 27.92 -18.51 -24.60
CA ARG A 955 29.10 -18.57 -25.47
C ARG A 955 29.90 -19.87 -25.28
N PHE A 956 29.88 -20.44 -24.08
CA PHE A 956 30.54 -21.70 -23.73
C PHE A 956 29.78 -22.92 -24.25
N LEU A 957 28.45 -22.96 -24.11
CA LEU A 957 27.56 -23.94 -24.73
C LEU A 957 27.64 -23.87 -26.26
N SER A 958 27.79 -22.67 -26.82
CA SER A 958 28.10 -22.46 -28.24
C SER A 958 29.48 -22.99 -28.67
N LYS A 959 30.42 -23.18 -27.74
CA LYS A 959 31.75 -23.77 -28.00
C LYS A 959 31.77 -25.28 -27.76
N LEU A 960 30.99 -25.79 -26.79
CA LEU A 960 30.82 -27.23 -26.54
C LEU A 960 30.05 -27.92 -27.68
N CYS A 961 29.14 -27.21 -28.35
CA CYS A 961 28.44 -27.69 -29.54
C CYS A 961 29.28 -27.56 -30.83
N GLY A 962 30.59 -27.82 -30.73
CA GLY A 962 31.53 -27.84 -31.85
C GLY A 962 31.44 -29.10 -32.72
N SER A 963 30.61 -30.08 -32.35
CA SER A 963 30.45 -31.35 -33.08
C SER A 963 29.14 -31.49 -33.86
N CYS A 964 28.24 -30.49 -33.87
CA CYS A 964 26.97 -30.54 -34.62
C CYS A 964 26.82 -29.36 -35.58
N CYS A 965 27.56 -29.39 -36.69
CA CYS A 965 27.57 -28.35 -37.74
C CYS A 965 26.24 -28.18 -38.50
N ILE A 966 25.25 -29.05 -38.31
CA ILE A 966 23.96 -28.98 -39.02
C ILE A 966 22.97 -28.02 -38.33
N ILE A 967 23.07 -27.84 -37.00
CA ILE A 967 22.08 -27.09 -36.21
C ILE A 967 22.33 -25.57 -36.29
N SER A 968 23.58 -25.14 -36.49
CA SER A 968 23.96 -23.71 -36.51
C SER A 968 23.55 -22.93 -37.77
N ARG A 969 23.16 -23.59 -38.87
CA ARG A 969 22.78 -22.93 -40.13
C ARG A 969 21.29 -22.65 -40.28
N SER A 970 20.44 -23.25 -39.46
CA SER A 970 18.99 -23.03 -39.51
C SER A 970 18.63 -21.60 -39.06
N MET A 971 17.85 -20.89 -39.90
CA MET A 971 17.30 -19.57 -39.59
C MET A 971 16.57 -19.54 -38.24
N PHE A 972 15.95 -20.66 -37.85
CA PHE A 972 15.29 -20.83 -36.56
C PHE A 972 16.23 -20.57 -35.37
N TRP A 973 17.44 -21.15 -35.38
CA TRP A 973 18.40 -20.97 -34.29
C TRP A 973 19.02 -19.57 -34.26
N ARG A 974 19.18 -18.93 -35.43
CA ARG A 974 19.60 -17.53 -35.51
C ARG A 974 18.54 -16.59 -34.93
N HIS A 975 17.27 -16.83 -35.26
CA HIS A 975 16.14 -16.07 -34.73
C HIS A 975 15.96 -16.29 -33.23
N SER A 976 16.05 -17.55 -32.76
CA SER A 976 16.00 -17.89 -31.34
C SER A 976 17.14 -17.23 -30.55
N LYS A 977 18.38 -17.29 -31.07
CA LYS A 977 19.54 -16.57 -30.49
C LYS A 977 19.31 -15.06 -30.45
N ALA A 978 18.79 -14.46 -31.53
CA ALA A 978 18.49 -13.03 -31.58
C ALA A 978 17.39 -12.63 -30.57
N LEU A 979 16.33 -13.45 -30.43
CA LEU A 979 15.26 -13.24 -29.45
C LEU A 979 15.77 -13.37 -28.01
N LEU A 980 16.64 -14.34 -27.71
CA LEU A 980 17.27 -14.49 -26.39
C LEU A 980 18.19 -13.31 -26.06
N ILE A 981 18.99 -12.83 -27.03
CA ILE A 981 19.82 -11.64 -26.86
C ILE A 981 18.94 -10.39 -26.66
N LYS A 982 17.86 -10.24 -27.43
CA LYS A 982 16.88 -9.15 -27.27
C LYS A 982 16.27 -9.18 -25.87
N ARG A 983 15.85 -10.35 -25.37
CA ARG A 983 15.32 -10.53 -24.00
C ARG A 983 16.37 -10.17 -22.94
N ALA A 984 17.61 -10.64 -23.08
CA ALA A 984 18.70 -10.33 -22.14
C ALA A 984 19.06 -8.83 -22.10
N LEU A 985 19.12 -8.17 -23.27
CA LEU A 985 19.36 -6.73 -23.37
C LEU A 985 18.19 -5.91 -22.83
N SER A 986 16.96 -6.35 -23.09
CA SER A 986 15.74 -5.74 -22.55
C SER A 986 15.71 -5.84 -21.02
N ALA A 987 15.96 -7.03 -20.47
CA ALA A 987 16.05 -7.25 -19.03
C ALA A 987 17.13 -6.37 -18.38
N ARG A 988 18.34 -6.31 -18.96
CA ARG A 988 19.43 -5.45 -18.46
C ARG A 988 19.07 -3.96 -18.45
N ARG A 989 18.27 -3.50 -19.41
CA ARG A 989 17.83 -2.10 -19.52
C ARG A 989 16.66 -1.80 -18.58
N ASP A 990 15.75 -2.74 -18.37
CA ASP A 990 14.58 -2.56 -17.51
C ASP A 990 14.87 -2.92 -16.04
N GLN A 991 15.74 -2.11 -15.43
CA GLN A 991 16.13 -2.25 -14.02
C GLN A 991 14.94 -2.25 -13.05
N LYS A 992 13.82 -1.61 -13.41
CA LYS A 992 12.62 -1.58 -12.58
C LYS A 992 12.03 -2.99 -12.45
N THR A 993 11.79 -3.66 -13.56
CA THR A 993 11.17 -4.99 -13.59
C THR A 993 12.03 -6.02 -12.84
N ILE A 994 13.36 -5.96 -12.95
CA ILE A 994 14.28 -6.81 -12.18
C ILE A 994 14.15 -6.58 -10.67
N VAL A 995 14.09 -5.32 -10.23
CA VAL A 995 13.90 -5.00 -8.81
C VAL A 995 12.56 -5.54 -8.32
N PHE A 996 11.47 -5.36 -9.06
CA PHE A 996 10.16 -5.91 -8.66
C PHE A 996 10.13 -7.44 -8.66
N GLN A 997 10.83 -8.11 -9.58
CA GLN A 997 10.84 -9.56 -9.72
C GLN A 997 11.69 -10.29 -8.66
N LEU A 998 12.78 -9.68 -8.18
CA LEU A 998 13.68 -10.30 -7.20
C LEU A 998 13.51 -9.74 -5.79
N LEU A 999 13.37 -8.41 -5.65
CA LEU A 999 13.34 -7.78 -4.34
C LEU A 999 12.04 -8.09 -3.59
N ILE A 1000 10.88 -8.06 -4.27
CA ILE A 1000 9.59 -8.27 -3.60
C ILE A 1000 9.47 -9.70 -3.06
N PRO A 1001 9.71 -10.76 -3.84
CA PRO A 1001 9.70 -12.12 -3.30
C PRO A 1001 10.73 -12.30 -2.18
N ALA A 1002 11.93 -11.73 -2.31
CA ALA A 1002 12.95 -11.81 -1.27
C ALA A 1002 12.52 -11.10 0.04
N VAL A 1003 11.85 -9.95 -0.06
CA VAL A 1003 11.30 -9.23 1.10
C VAL A 1003 10.15 -10.02 1.73
N PHE A 1004 9.24 -10.58 0.93
CA PHE A 1004 8.17 -11.43 1.47
C PHE A 1004 8.70 -12.70 2.12
N LEU A 1005 9.71 -13.35 1.54
CA LEU A 1005 10.39 -14.49 2.16
C LEU A 1005 11.09 -14.09 3.44
N PHE A 1006 11.77 -12.94 3.47
CA PHE A 1006 12.42 -12.44 4.69
C PHE A 1006 11.40 -12.13 5.79
N ILE A 1007 10.32 -11.42 5.47
CA ILE A 1007 9.22 -11.14 6.41
C ILE A 1007 8.59 -12.44 6.88
N GLY A 1008 8.34 -13.40 5.99
CA GLY A 1008 7.76 -14.68 6.33
C GLY A 1008 8.67 -15.55 7.21
N LEU A 1009 9.97 -15.58 6.94
CA LEU A 1009 10.96 -16.22 7.80
C LEU A 1009 11.05 -15.53 9.16
N LEU A 1010 10.94 -14.20 9.20
CA LEU A 1010 10.86 -13.45 10.46
C LEU A 1010 9.60 -13.84 11.25
N PHE A 1011 8.44 -13.96 10.58
CA PHE A 1011 7.20 -14.43 11.22
C PHE A 1011 7.34 -15.84 11.79
N LEU A 1012 7.99 -16.76 11.06
CA LEU A 1012 8.27 -18.12 11.53
C LEU A 1012 9.23 -18.11 12.71
N ALA A 1013 10.26 -17.24 12.70
CA ALA A 1013 11.21 -17.11 13.81
C ALA A 1013 10.61 -16.44 15.05
N LEU A 1014 9.62 -15.55 14.88
CA LEU A 1014 8.89 -14.91 15.97
C LEU A 1014 7.82 -15.82 16.58
N LYS A 1015 7.49 -16.94 15.94
CA LYS A 1015 6.55 -17.91 16.51
C LYS A 1015 7.24 -18.59 17.71
N PRO A 1016 6.74 -18.43 18.95
CA PRO A 1016 7.36 -19.04 20.11
C PRO A 1016 7.30 -20.56 19.97
N HIS A 1017 8.46 -21.21 19.84
CA HIS A 1017 8.54 -22.67 19.95
C HIS A 1017 8.34 -23.04 21.42
N PRO A 1018 7.30 -23.81 21.78
CA PRO A 1018 6.93 -24.04 23.16
C PRO A 1018 7.74 -25.21 23.71
N ASP A 1019 9.03 -24.97 23.99
CA ASP A 1019 9.62 -25.69 25.11
C ASP A 1019 9.08 -24.99 26.37
N GLN A 1020 7.92 -25.45 26.85
CA GLN A 1020 7.24 -24.89 28.02
C GLN A 1020 8.16 -24.98 29.24
N GLN A 1021 8.39 -23.83 29.89
CA GLN A 1021 9.20 -23.75 31.09
C GLN A 1021 8.43 -24.32 32.30
N SER A 1022 9.15 -24.89 33.28
CA SER A 1022 8.53 -25.29 34.55
C SER A 1022 7.95 -24.07 35.25
N VAL A 1023 6.70 -24.15 35.70
CA VAL A 1023 6.07 -23.12 36.54
C VAL A 1023 6.22 -23.54 37.99
N THR A 1024 6.78 -22.67 38.83
CA THR A 1024 6.90 -22.95 40.26
C THR A 1024 5.68 -22.40 40.99
N PHE A 1025 5.06 -23.22 41.84
CA PHE A 1025 3.85 -22.81 42.55
C PHE A 1025 4.20 -21.90 43.72
N THR A 1026 4.43 -20.63 43.41
CA THR A 1026 4.70 -19.56 44.37
C THR A 1026 3.77 -18.38 44.12
N THR A 1027 3.25 -17.82 45.21
CA THR A 1027 2.36 -16.66 45.18
C THR A 1027 3.03 -15.38 44.66
N SER A 1028 4.35 -15.30 44.69
CA SER A 1028 5.15 -14.18 44.18
C SER A 1028 5.17 -14.09 42.65
N GLU A 1029 5.10 -15.22 41.93
CA GLU A 1029 5.06 -15.23 40.46
C GLU A 1029 3.78 -14.57 39.91
N PHE A 1030 2.68 -14.64 40.68
CA PHE A 1030 1.36 -14.18 40.23
C PHE A 1030 1.07 -12.71 40.56
N ASN A 1031 1.88 -12.06 41.41
CA ASN A 1031 1.67 -10.66 41.77
C ASN A 1031 2.99 -9.88 41.88
N PRO A 1032 3.70 -9.65 40.75
CA PRO A 1032 5.04 -9.07 40.76
C PRO A 1032 5.08 -7.59 41.16
N LEU A 1033 3.95 -6.87 41.08
CA LEU A 1033 3.85 -5.44 41.32
C LEU A 1033 3.62 -5.06 42.79
N LEU A 1034 3.21 -6.01 43.64
CA LEU A 1034 3.02 -5.80 45.09
C LEU A 1034 4.25 -6.31 45.86
N SER A 1035 5.35 -5.57 45.79
CA SER A 1035 6.62 -5.87 46.44
C SER A 1035 6.74 -5.24 47.83
N GLY A 1036 5.82 -5.57 48.74
CA GLY A 1036 5.86 -5.13 50.14
C GLY A 1036 5.64 -6.29 51.12
N GLY A 1037 6.61 -6.53 52.01
CA GLY A 1037 6.40 -7.28 53.27
C GLY A 1037 6.32 -8.81 53.21
N GLY A 1038 6.70 -9.47 52.10
CA GLY A 1038 6.74 -10.94 52.02
C GLY A 1038 6.57 -11.54 50.63
N GLY A 1039 6.24 -10.72 49.63
CA GLY A 1039 5.88 -11.14 48.27
C GLY A 1039 4.51 -11.80 48.22
N GLY A 1040 3.66 -11.46 47.25
CA GLY A 1040 2.29 -11.99 47.14
C GLY A 1040 1.22 -11.06 47.74
N GLY A 1041 -0.01 -11.14 47.21
CA GLY A 1041 -1.14 -10.28 47.59
C GLY A 1041 -1.83 -10.66 48.92
N PRO A 1042 -2.95 -10.00 49.28
CA PRO A 1042 -3.72 -10.32 50.48
C PRO A 1042 -4.35 -11.71 50.40
N ILE A 1043 -4.23 -12.48 51.50
CA ILE A 1043 -4.78 -13.84 51.62
C ILE A 1043 -5.88 -13.85 52.68
N PRO A 1044 -7.17 -13.82 52.30
CA PRO A 1044 -8.27 -13.97 53.25
C PRO A 1044 -8.19 -15.33 53.95
N PHE A 1045 -8.16 -15.29 55.28
CA PHE A 1045 -7.98 -16.47 56.12
C PHE A 1045 -9.00 -16.46 57.27
N ASP A 1046 -9.73 -17.56 57.46
CA ASP A 1046 -10.58 -17.75 58.63
C ASP A 1046 -9.77 -18.19 59.86
N LEU A 1047 -9.69 -17.32 60.87
CA LEU A 1047 -8.93 -17.52 62.11
C LEU A 1047 -9.83 -17.91 63.30
N SER A 1048 -11.00 -18.50 63.00
CA SER A 1048 -11.99 -18.95 63.99
C SER A 1048 -11.43 -20.03 64.93
N TRP A 1049 -10.71 -21.01 64.38
CA TRP A 1049 -10.12 -22.13 65.13
C TRP A 1049 -8.72 -21.84 65.69
N PRO A 1050 -8.31 -22.45 66.82
CA PRO A 1050 -6.99 -22.24 67.41
C PRO A 1050 -5.86 -22.74 66.50
N ILE A 1051 -6.03 -23.91 65.88
CA ILE A 1051 -5.07 -24.49 64.94
C ILE A 1051 -4.85 -23.58 63.71
N ALA A 1052 -5.91 -22.90 63.25
CA ALA A 1052 -5.84 -21.95 62.15
C ALA A 1052 -4.94 -20.73 62.48
N LYS A 1053 -4.99 -20.24 63.73
CA LYS A 1053 -4.11 -19.15 64.21
C LYS A 1053 -2.65 -19.59 64.28
N GLU A 1054 -2.39 -20.84 64.64
CA GLU A 1054 -1.03 -21.38 64.67
C GLU A 1054 -0.45 -21.54 63.26
N VAL A 1055 -1.21 -22.14 62.33
CA VAL A 1055 -0.79 -22.31 60.93
C VAL A 1055 -0.56 -20.95 60.25
N ALA A 1056 -1.44 -19.98 60.52
CA ALA A 1056 -1.35 -18.61 60.00
C ALA A 1056 0.03 -17.96 60.26
N ASN A 1057 0.62 -18.17 61.44
CA ASN A 1057 1.93 -17.61 61.79
C ASN A 1057 3.09 -18.19 60.93
N TYR A 1058 2.89 -19.35 60.30
CA TYR A 1058 3.89 -20.03 59.47
C TYR A 1058 3.69 -19.84 57.96
N VAL A 1059 2.65 -19.11 57.53
CA VAL A 1059 2.41 -18.78 56.12
C VAL A 1059 3.45 -17.76 55.64
N LYS A 1060 4.16 -18.08 54.55
CA LYS A 1060 5.15 -17.21 53.89
C LYS A 1060 4.78 -17.06 52.41
N GLY A 1061 4.85 -15.86 51.85
CA GLY A 1061 4.43 -15.58 50.46
C GLY A 1061 3.10 -14.82 50.33
N GLY A 1062 2.72 -14.04 51.35
CA GLY A 1062 1.60 -13.11 51.29
C GLY A 1062 1.29 -12.64 52.70
N TRP A 1063 0.45 -11.61 52.85
CA TRP A 1063 -0.03 -11.19 54.16
C TRP A 1063 -1.45 -11.67 54.42
N ILE A 1064 -1.69 -12.11 55.65
CA ILE A 1064 -2.98 -12.66 56.06
C ILE A 1064 -3.99 -11.53 56.26
N GLN A 1065 -5.14 -11.66 55.60
CA GLN A 1065 -6.29 -10.82 55.82
C GLN A 1065 -7.31 -11.58 56.66
N SER A 1066 -7.49 -11.17 57.92
CA SER A 1066 -8.44 -11.80 58.82
C SER A 1066 -9.86 -11.73 58.26
N PHE A 1067 -10.58 -12.86 58.25
CA PHE A 1067 -12.01 -12.91 57.94
C PHE A 1067 -12.81 -11.93 58.83
N ARG A 1068 -13.73 -11.17 58.20
CA ARG A 1068 -14.68 -10.28 58.88
C ARG A 1068 -16.09 -10.57 58.37
N GLN A 1069 -17.05 -10.58 59.27
CA GLN A 1069 -18.45 -10.77 58.91
C GLN A 1069 -18.92 -9.60 58.03
N SER A 1070 -19.52 -9.91 56.87
CA SER A 1070 -19.97 -8.91 55.91
C SER A 1070 -21.49 -8.68 55.99
N THR A 1071 -21.92 -7.50 55.54
CA THR A 1071 -23.33 -7.13 55.42
C THR A 1071 -23.96 -7.59 54.10
N TYR A 1072 -23.13 -8.04 53.14
CA TYR A 1072 -23.56 -8.46 51.82
C TYR A 1072 -24.24 -9.83 51.87
N ARG A 1073 -25.44 -9.96 51.28
CA ARG A 1073 -26.13 -11.24 51.09
C ARG A 1073 -26.37 -11.48 49.61
N PHE A 1074 -26.29 -12.75 49.18
CA PHE A 1074 -26.63 -13.14 47.82
C PHE A 1074 -28.15 -13.05 47.59
N PRO A 1075 -28.62 -12.82 46.35
CA PRO A 1075 -30.04 -12.71 46.02
C PRO A 1075 -30.88 -13.91 46.51
N ASP A 1076 -30.37 -15.14 46.33
CA ASP A 1076 -31.02 -16.38 46.77
C ASP A 1076 -30.31 -17.01 47.99
N SER A 1077 -30.28 -16.28 49.12
CA SER A 1077 -29.49 -16.71 50.29
C SER A 1077 -29.91 -18.05 50.90
N GLU A 1078 -31.19 -18.41 50.88
CA GLU A 1078 -31.69 -19.68 51.43
C GLU A 1078 -31.25 -20.89 50.59
N ARG A 1079 -31.34 -20.76 49.26
CA ARG A 1079 -30.88 -21.80 48.33
C ARG A 1079 -29.36 -21.95 48.37
N ALA A 1080 -28.63 -20.83 48.40
CA ALA A 1080 -27.18 -20.84 48.55
C ALA A 1080 -26.71 -21.52 49.84
N LEU A 1081 -27.46 -21.35 50.94
CA LEU A 1081 -27.19 -22.02 52.20
C LEU A 1081 -27.51 -23.52 52.11
N ALA A 1082 -28.64 -23.90 51.51
CA ALA A 1082 -28.99 -25.30 51.29
C ALA A 1082 -27.93 -26.03 50.44
N ASP A 1083 -27.52 -25.42 49.32
CA ASP A 1083 -26.47 -25.96 48.44
C ASP A 1083 -25.12 -26.09 49.19
N ALA A 1084 -24.76 -25.09 49.99
CA ALA A 1084 -23.51 -25.13 50.78
C ALA A 1084 -23.54 -26.22 51.86
N VAL A 1085 -24.69 -26.44 52.52
CA VAL A 1085 -24.86 -27.48 53.54
C VAL A 1085 -24.91 -28.88 52.91
N GLU A 1086 -25.54 -29.03 51.73
CA GLU A 1086 -25.56 -30.30 50.99
C GLU A 1086 -24.14 -30.74 50.60
N VAL A 1087 -23.31 -29.80 50.17
CA VAL A 1087 -21.99 -30.08 49.59
C VAL A 1087 -20.90 -30.20 50.65
N ALA A 1088 -20.86 -29.30 51.63
CA ALA A 1088 -19.79 -29.22 52.62
C ALA A 1088 -20.20 -29.70 54.02
N GLY A 1089 -21.47 -30.07 54.22
CA GLY A 1089 -22.02 -30.46 55.52
C GLY A 1089 -22.47 -29.27 56.38
N PRO A 1090 -23.15 -29.54 57.52
CA PRO A 1090 -23.82 -28.52 58.33
C PRO A 1090 -22.87 -27.58 59.09
N THR A 1091 -21.62 -27.97 59.30
CA THR A 1091 -20.62 -27.18 60.05
C THR A 1091 -19.80 -26.27 59.13
N LEU A 1092 -19.29 -26.79 58.02
CA LEU A 1092 -18.41 -26.07 57.10
C LEU A 1092 -19.19 -25.23 56.06
N GLY A 1093 -20.37 -25.69 55.63
CA GLY A 1093 -21.21 -25.01 54.63
C GLY A 1093 -21.51 -23.54 54.95
N PRO A 1094 -22.03 -23.22 56.16
CA PRO A 1094 -22.30 -21.83 56.55
C PRO A 1094 -21.05 -20.94 56.58
N VAL A 1095 -19.91 -21.48 57.03
CA VAL A 1095 -18.63 -20.75 57.09
C VAL A 1095 -18.14 -20.41 55.67
N LEU A 1096 -18.19 -21.37 54.74
CA LEU A 1096 -17.83 -21.14 53.34
C LEU A 1096 -18.72 -20.08 52.67
N LEU A 1097 -20.04 -20.14 52.91
CA LEU A 1097 -20.95 -19.13 52.38
C LEU A 1097 -20.64 -17.73 52.94
N SER A 1098 -20.35 -17.63 54.23
CA SER A 1098 -19.96 -16.36 54.87
C SER A 1098 -18.63 -15.83 54.33
N MET A 1099 -17.66 -16.71 54.04
CA MET A 1099 -16.40 -16.34 53.37
C MET A 1099 -16.67 -15.82 51.95
N CYS A 1100 -17.53 -16.47 51.17
CA CYS A 1100 -17.93 -15.97 49.85
C CYS A 1100 -18.60 -14.59 49.93
N GLN A 1101 -19.46 -14.35 50.92
CA GLN A 1101 -20.07 -13.04 51.16
C GLN A 1101 -19.03 -11.97 51.55
N PHE A 1102 -17.99 -12.33 52.31
CA PHE A 1102 -16.89 -11.44 52.64
C PHE A 1102 -16.06 -11.07 51.40
N LEU A 1103 -15.70 -12.06 50.57
CA LEU A 1103 -15.01 -11.85 49.30
C LEU A 1103 -15.82 -10.91 48.39
N MET A 1104 -17.15 -11.06 48.38
CA MET A 1104 -18.04 -10.20 47.61
C MET A 1104 -18.10 -8.75 48.11
N SER A 1105 -18.15 -8.55 49.43
CA SER A 1105 -18.18 -7.21 50.03
C SER A 1105 -16.88 -6.44 49.83
N SER A 1106 -15.74 -7.13 49.84
CA SER A 1106 -14.39 -6.53 49.77
C SER A 1106 -13.79 -6.52 48.35
N PHE A 1107 -14.61 -6.81 47.34
CA PHE A 1107 -14.19 -6.93 45.94
C PHE A 1107 -13.53 -5.65 45.40
N ASN A 1108 -14.11 -4.47 45.65
CA ASN A 1108 -13.60 -3.21 45.10
C ASN A 1108 -12.23 -2.79 45.67
N GLU A 1109 -11.84 -3.31 46.84
CA GLU A 1109 -10.62 -2.89 47.52
C GLU A 1109 -9.36 -3.62 47.02
N SER A 1110 -9.48 -4.88 46.59
CA SER A 1110 -8.30 -5.72 46.34
C SER A 1110 -8.51 -6.91 45.38
N TYR A 1111 -9.62 -6.98 44.63
CA TYR A 1111 -9.89 -8.12 43.74
C TYR A 1111 -8.76 -8.41 42.73
N GLN A 1112 -8.16 -7.36 42.14
CA GLN A 1112 -7.03 -7.48 41.20
C GLN A 1112 -5.76 -8.11 41.83
N SER A 1113 -5.71 -8.22 43.16
CA SER A 1113 -4.56 -8.76 43.91
C SER A 1113 -4.85 -10.08 44.62
N ARG A 1114 -6.09 -10.59 44.60
CA ARG A 1114 -6.51 -11.80 45.31
C ARG A 1114 -6.70 -12.98 44.36
N TYR A 1115 -5.88 -14.00 44.55
CA TYR A 1115 -5.96 -15.24 43.77
C TYR A 1115 -6.45 -16.46 44.57
N GLY A 1116 -6.57 -16.34 45.90
CA GLY A 1116 -7.10 -17.41 46.75
C GLY A 1116 -7.42 -16.97 48.17
N ALA A 1117 -8.22 -17.77 48.86
CA ALA A 1117 -8.65 -17.61 50.24
C ALA A 1117 -8.73 -18.99 50.92
N ILE A 1118 -8.53 -19.03 52.24
CA ILE A 1118 -8.38 -20.28 53.00
C ILE A 1118 -9.37 -20.33 54.16
N VAL A 1119 -10.04 -21.47 54.29
CA VAL A 1119 -10.88 -21.82 55.44
C VAL A 1119 -10.38 -23.16 56.00
N MET A 1120 -10.00 -23.21 57.28
CA MET A 1120 -9.51 -24.42 57.93
C MET A 1120 -10.59 -25.11 58.77
N ASP A 1121 -10.54 -26.44 58.84
CA ASP A 1121 -11.29 -27.24 59.80
C ASP A 1121 -10.56 -27.29 61.15
N ASP A 1122 -11.25 -27.79 62.18
CA ASP A 1122 -10.61 -28.22 63.42
C ASP A 1122 -9.73 -29.47 63.18
N GLN A 1123 -8.80 -29.75 64.09
CA GLN A 1123 -7.94 -30.92 64.00
C GLN A 1123 -8.76 -32.20 64.24
N TYR A 1124 -8.68 -33.16 63.31
CA TYR A 1124 -9.37 -34.44 63.43
C TYR A 1124 -8.75 -35.32 64.53
N GLU A 1125 -9.52 -36.26 65.08
CA GLU A 1125 -9.07 -37.18 66.15
C GLU A 1125 -7.79 -37.96 65.78
N ASP A 1126 -7.60 -38.26 64.49
CA ASP A 1126 -6.42 -38.95 63.95
C ASP A 1126 -5.15 -38.06 63.86
N GLY A 1127 -5.25 -36.80 64.32
CA GLY A 1127 -4.19 -35.78 64.24
C GLY A 1127 -4.03 -35.12 62.87
N SER A 1128 -4.87 -35.48 61.89
CA SER A 1128 -4.84 -34.93 60.53
C SER A 1128 -5.53 -33.57 60.42
N LEU A 1129 -5.18 -32.80 59.39
CA LEU A 1129 -5.71 -31.46 59.15
C LEU A 1129 -6.55 -31.41 57.87
N GLY A 1130 -7.66 -30.69 57.92
CA GLY A 1130 -8.50 -30.38 56.78
C GLY A 1130 -8.54 -28.89 56.48
N TYR A 1131 -8.49 -28.52 55.20
CA TYR A 1131 -8.67 -27.13 54.79
C TYR A 1131 -9.29 -27.02 53.40
N THR A 1132 -9.97 -25.91 53.18
CA THR A 1132 -10.65 -25.56 51.93
C THR A 1132 -9.99 -24.33 51.32
N VAL A 1133 -9.54 -24.46 50.07
CA VAL A 1133 -8.99 -23.38 49.27
C VAL A 1133 -10.09 -22.86 48.35
N LEU A 1134 -10.50 -21.62 48.57
CA LEU A 1134 -11.23 -20.86 47.58
C LEU A 1134 -10.21 -20.28 46.60
N HIS A 1135 -10.33 -20.53 45.30
CA HIS A 1135 -9.37 -20.03 44.32
C HIS A 1135 -10.03 -19.16 43.25
N ASN A 1136 -9.28 -18.18 42.75
CA ASN A 1136 -9.70 -17.36 41.62
C ASN A 1136 -9.27 -18.05 40.32
N SER A 1137 -10.22 -18.54 39.53
CA SER A 1137 -9.92 -19.26 38.28
C SER A 1137 -9.50 -18.36 37.11
N SER A 1138 -9.35 -17.04 37.32
CA SER A 1138 -8.67 -16.15 36.34
C SER A 1138 -7.20 -16.53 36.15
N CYS A 1139 -6.57 -17.12 37.17
CA CYS A 1139 -5.26 -17.73 37.05
C CYS A 1139 -5.40 -19.26 37.08
N GLN A 1140 -4.93 -19.93 36.03
CA GLN A 1140 -5.06 -21.39 35.87
C GLN A 1140 -4.35 -22.20 36.96
N HIS A 1141 -3.30 -21.64 37.58
CA HIS A 1141 -2.47 -22.32 38.58
C HIS A 1141 -2.77 -21.89 40.02
N ALA A 1142 -3.82 -21.08 40.25
CA ALA A 1142 -4.13 -20.55 41.58
C ALA A 1142 -4.37 -21.67 42.62
N GLY A 1143 -5.25 -22.63 42.33
CA GLY A 1143 -5.60 -23.72 43.25
C GLY A 1143 -4.37 -24.50 43.78
N PRO A 1144 -3.58 -25.15 42.90
CA PRO A 1144 -2.34 -25.84 43.30
C PRO A 1144 -1.33 -24.96 44.03
N THR A 1145 -1.28 -23.66 43.71
CA THR A 1145 -0.39 -22.70 44.39
C THR A 1145 -0.76 -22.48 45.84
N PHE A 1146 -2.04 -22.27 46.14
CA PHE A 1146 -2.50 -22.12 47.53
C PHE A 1146 -2.45 -23.45 48.30
N ILE A 1147 -2.56 -24.59 47.62
CA ILE A 1147 -2.30 -25.91 48.23
C ILE A 1147 -0.83 -26.04 48.63
N ASN A 1148 0.12 -25.71 47.74
CA ASN A 1148 1.54 -25.72 48.06
C ASN A 1148 1.90 -24.75 49.21
N LEU A 1149 1.30 -23.55 49.19
CA LEU A 1149 1.46 -22.56 50.25
C LEU A 1149 1.06 -23.11 51.62
N MET A 1150 -0.12 -23.76 51.69
CA MET A 1150 -0.65 -24.34 52.92
C MET A 1150 0.14 -25.56 53.38
N ASN A 1151 0.49 -26.49 52.48
CA ASN A 1151 1.30 -27.65 52.83
C ASN A 1151 2.69 -27.25 53.32
N ALA A 1152 3.29 -26.20 52.75
CA ALA A 1152 4.55 -25.66 53.25
C ALA A 1152 4.40 -25.00 54.64
N ALA A 1153 3.27 -24.34 54.95
CA ALA A 1153 3.01 -23.79 56.28
C ALA A 1153 2.77 -24.90 57.32
N ILE A 1154 2.01 -25.93 56.96
CA ILE A 1154 1.77 -27.12 57.79
C ILE A 1154 3.09 -27.86 58.06
N LEU A 1155 3.97 -28.01 57.07
CA LEU A 1155 5.30 -28.59 57.27
C LEU A 1155 6.10 -27.83 58.34
N ARG A 1156 6.11 -26.49 58.26
CA ARG A 1156 6.82 -25.64 59.24
C ARG A 1156 6.22 -25.75 60.64
N LEU A 1157 4.90 -25.86 60.74
CA LEU A 1157 4.22 -26.09 62.02
C LEU A 1157 4.56 -27.46 62.60
N ALA A 1158 4.50 -28.51 61.76
CA ALA A 1158 4.76 -29.90 62.12
C ALA A 1158 6.20 -30.14 62.63
N THR A 1159 7.18 -29.44 62.03
CA THR A 1159 8.61 -29.51 62.38
C THR A 1159 9.05 -28.43 63.38
N ARG A 1160 8.19 -27.43 63.66
CA ARG A 1160 8.53 -26.18 64.37
C ARG A 1160 9.75 -25.44 63.79
N ASN A 1161 10.11 -25.73 62.54
CA ASN A 1161 11.26 -25.16 61.86
C ASN A 1161 10.81 -24.20 60.74
N GLN A 1162 11.06 -22.91 60.93
CA GLN A 1162 10.63 -21.88 59.96
C GLN A 1162 11.38 -21.94 58.62
N ASN A 1163 12.53 -22.63 58.56
CA ASN A 1163 13.35 -22.71 57.35
C ASN A 1163 12.96 -23.87 56.43
N MET A 1164 12.14 -24.81 56.91
CA MET A 1164 11.58 -25.91 56.12
C MET A 1164 10.62 -25.36 55.04
N THR A 1165 10.79 -25.79 53.79
CA THR A 1165 9.90 -25.40 52.68
C THR A 1165 9.69 -26.54 51.68
N ILE A 1166 8.46 -26.63 51.16
CA ILE A 1166 8.11 -27.48 50.02
C ILE A 1166 7.96 -26.58 48.79
N ARG A 1167 8.58 -26.98 47.69
CA ARG A 1167 8.44 -26.34 46.38
C ARG A 1167 7.93 -27.38 45.38
N THR A 1168 6.65 -27.27 45.04
CA THR A 1168 6.07 -28.01 43.92
C THR A 1168 6.17 -27.21 42.63
N ARG A 1169 6.49 -27.90 41.55
CA ARG A 1169 6.50 -27.35 40.19
C ARG A 1169 5.57 -28.14 39.29
N ASN A 1170 4.85 -27.45 38.41
CA ASN A 1170 4.25 -28.09 37.26
C ASN A 1170 5.25 -28.01 36.10
N HIS A 1171 5.68 -29.17 35.60
CA HIS A 1171 6.54 -29.23 34.43
C HIS A 1171 6.00 -30.29 33.48
N PRO A 1172 5.54 -29.95 32.27
CA PRO A 1172 4.91 -30.90 31.36
C PRO A 1172 5.90 -32.00 30.94
N LEU A 1173 5.39 -33.16 30.55
CA LEU A 1173 6.23 -34.17 29.90
C LEU A 1173 6.71 -33.64 28.53
N PRO A 1174 7.94 -33.94 28.12
CA PRO A 1174 8.42 -33.54 26.80
C PRO A 1174 7.57 -34.20 25.71
N MET A 1175 7.33 -33.47 24.62
CA MET A 1175 6.57 -34.00 23.49
C MET A 1175 7.24 -35.25 22.90
N ALA A 1176 6.43 -36.28 22.64
CA ALA A 1176 6.88 -37.48 21.94
C ALA A 1176 7.28 -37.15 20.49
N LYS A 1177 8.08 -38.02 19.87
CA LYS A 1177 8.55 -37.81 18.48
C LYS A 1177 7.41 -37.60 17.48
N SER A 1178 6.31 -38.34 17.61
CA SER A 1178 5.13 -38.22 16.72
C SER A 1178 4.44 -36.85 16.82
N GLN A 1179 4.37 -36.27 18.01
CA GLN A 1179 3.72 -34.98 18.24
C GLN A 1179 4.58 -33.81 17.76
N ARG A 1180 5.90 -33.91 17.95
CA ARG A 1180 6.85 -32.96 17.36
C ARG A 1180 6.78 -32.94 15.84
N LEU A 1181 6.62 -34.10 15.21
CA LEU A 1181 6.42 -34.21 13.75
C LEU A 1181 5.15 -33.46 13.31
N GLN A 1182 4.01 -33.67 13.98
CA GLN A 1182 2.76 -32.96 13.65
C GLN A 1182 2.87 -31.44 13.78
N HIS A 1183 3.52 -30.94 14.84
CA HIS A 1183 3.75 -29.49 14.99
C HIS A 1183 4.71 -28.94 13.92
N HIS A 1184 5.78 -29.68 13.62
CA HIS A 1184 6.70 -29.31 12.56
C HIS A 1184 5.99 -29.27 11.19
N ASP A 1185 5.04 -30.17 10.93
CA ASP A 1185 4.24 -30.19 9.70
C ASP A 1185 3.33 -28.95 9.58
N LEU A 1186 2.73 -28.48 10.68
CA LEU A 1186 1.93 -27.25 10.70
C LEU A 1186 2.79 -26.00 10.44
N ASP A 1187 3.98 -25.93 11.04
CA ASP A 1187 4.94 -24.85 10.79
C ASP A 1187 5.41 -24.89 9.33
N ALA A 1188 5.72 -26.08 8.81
CA ALA A 1188 6.09 -26.28 7.41
C ALA A 1188 4.95 -25.87 6.45
N PHE A 1189 3.68 -26.13 6.79
CA PHE A 1189 2.53 -25.68 6.01
C PHE A 1189 2.44 -24.16 5.95
N SER A 1190 2.61 -23.47 7.09
CA SER A 1190 2.61 -22.00 7.12
C SER A 1190 3.77 -21.40 6.31
N ALA A 1191 4.96 -22.03 6.37
CA ALA A 1191 6.10 -21.68 5.54
C ALA A 1191 5.82 -21.90 4.04
N ALA A 1192 5.15 -22.99 3.69
CA ALA A 1192 4.79 -23.31 2.31
C ALA A 1192 3.84 -22.25 1.70
N ILE A 1193 2.87 -21.74 2.47
CA ILE A 1193 1.99 -20.65 2.03
C ILE A 1193 2.79 -19.37 1.76
N ILE A 1194 3.67 -18.98 2.69
CA ILE A 1194 4.53 -17.79 2.56
C ILE A 1194 5.39 -17.89 1.29
N ILE A 1195 6.03 -19.04 1.09
CA ILE A 1195 6.86 -19.31 -0.08
C ILE A 1195 6.00 -19.23 -1.35
N SER A 1196 4.83 -19.86 -1.36
CA SER A 1196 3.92 -19.86 -2.52
C SER A 1196 3.49 -18.43 -2.89
N ILE A 1197 3.14 -17.60 -1.91
CA ILE A 1197 2.81 -16.18 -2.15
C ILE A 1197 4.00 -15.45 -2.75
N ALA A 1198 5.21 -15.60 -2.20
CA ALA A 1198 6.40 -14.94 -2.72
C ALA A 1198 6.71 -15.36 -4.17
N PHE A 1199 6.64 -16.65 -4.49
CA PHE A 1199 6.92 -17.16 -5.83
C PHE A 1199 5.82 -16.88 -6.85
N SER A 1200 4.57 -16.63 -6.42
CA SER A 1200 3.47 -16.23 -7.31
C SER A 1200 3.72 -14.92 -8.07
N PHE A 1201 4.56 -14.03 -7.52
CA PHE A 1201 4.94 -12.76 -8.18
C PHE A 1201 5.90 -12.96 -9.35
N VAL A 1202 6.63 -14.09 -9.42
CA VAL A 1202 7.62 -14.34 -10.47
C VAL A 1202 6.92 -14.54 -11.83
N PRO A 1203 5.93 -15.44 -11.99
CA PRO A 1203 5.16 -15.55 -13.24
C PRO A 1203 4.48 -14.25 -13.68
N ALA A 1204 3.93 -13.46 -12.74
CA ALA A 1204 3.26 -12.20 -13.04
C ALA A 1204 4.18 -11.19 -13.74
N SER A 1205 5.48 -11.17 -13.40
CA SER A 1205 6.46 -10.28 -14.04
C SER A 1205 6.71 -10.64 -15.52
N PHE A 1206 6.65 -11.92 -15.87
CA PHE A 1206 6.77 -12.39 -17.25
C PHE A 1206 5.52 -12.05 -18.06
N ALA A 1207 4.33 -12.23 -17.48
CA ALA A 1207 3.06 -11.90 -18.13
C ALA A 1207 3.01 -10.42 -18.55
N VAL A 1208 3.42 -9.49 -17.69
CA VAL A 1208 3.47 -8.05 -18.03
C VAL A 1208 4.39 -7.76 -19.21
N SER A 1209 5.52 -8.47 -19.29
CA SER A 1209 6.46 -8.32 -20.41
C SER A 1209 5.89 -8.86 -21.71
N ILE A 1210 5.13 -9.96 -21.67
CA ILE A 1210 4.44 -10.53 -22.83
C ILE A 1210 3.36 -9.57 -23.34
N VAL A 1211 2.50 -9.07 -22.45
CA VAL A 1211 1.43 -8.10 -22.82
C VAL A 1211 2.02 -6.84 -23.46
N LYS A 1212 3.15 -6.33 -22.95
CA LYS A 1212 3.84 -5.19 -23.57
C LYS A 1212 4.31 -5.49 -25.00
N VAL A 1213 4.77 -6.71 -25.26
CA VAL A 1213 5.20 -7.14 -26.60
C VAL A 1213 4.01 -7.20 -27.55
N GLU A 1214 2.88 -7.75 -27.10
CA GLU A 1214 1.65 -7.89 -27.89
C GLU A 1214 1.00 -6.54 -28.23
N ILE A 1215 0.98 -5.59 -27.28
CA ILE A 1215 0.54 -4.22 -27.55
C ILE A 1215 1.45 -3.55 -28.58
N SER A 1216 2.76 -3.82 -28.54
CA SER A 1216 3.69 -3.24 -29.50
C SER A 1216 3.58 -3.86 -30.90
N SER A 1217 3.27 -5.16 -31.02
CA SER A 1217 3.08 -5.82 -32.31
C SER A 1217 1.79 -5.37 -32.99
N THR A 1218 0.69 -5.26 -32.25
CA THR A 1218 -0.59 -4.74 -32.77
C THR A 1218 -0.48 -3.29 -33.25
N THR A 1219 0.32 -2.44 -32.58
CA THR A 1219 0.58 -1.08 -33.08
C THR A 1219 1.42 -1.05 -34.37
N VAL A 1220 2.30 -2.03 -34.59
CA VAL A 1220 3.12 -2.11 -35.81
C VAL A 1220 2.31 -2.66 -36.98
N GLU A 1221 1.43 -3.64 -36.74
CA GLU A 1221 0.49 -4.15 -37.74
C GLU A 1221 -0.56 -3.10 -38.15
N GLY A 1222 -1.02 -2.25 -37.22
CA GLY A 1222 -1.91 -1.13 -37.53
C GLY A 1222 -1.30 -0.02 -38.39
N SER A 1223 0.04 0.10 -38.42
CA SER A 1223 0.75 1.06 -39.30
C SER A 1223 1.06 0.52 -40.70
N PHE A 1224 0.82 -0.77 -40.94
CA PHE A 1224 1.02 -1.45 -42.24
C PHE A 1224 -0.32 -1.99 -42.77
N SER A 1225 -1.41 -1.22 -42.70
CA SER A 1225 -2.66 -1.57 -43.38
C SER A 1225 -2.66 -1.09 -44.84
N SER A 1226 -1.73 -1.60 -45.65
CA SER A 1226 -1.81 -1.51 -47.13
C SER A 1226 -0.94 -2.59 -47.82
N SER A 1227 -1.14 -3.86 -47.48
CA SER A 1227 -0.79 -5.02 -48.33
C SER A 1227 -1.34 -6.33 -47.72
N PRO A 1228 -1.79 -7.31 -48.51
CA PRO A 1228 -2.69 -8.36 -48.02
C PRO A 1228 -1.96 -9.56 -47.38
N SER A 1229 -2.63 -10.12 -46.37
CA SER A 1229 -2.65 -11.54 -45.98
C SER A 1229 -1.32 -12.25 -45.67
N PHE A 1230 -1.03 -12.39 -44.37
CA PHE A 1230 -0.34 -13.57 -43.81
C PHE A 1230 -1.10 -14.04 -42.57
N ASN A 1231 -2.14 -14.86 -42.78
CA ASN A 1231 -2.76 -15.66 -41.72
C ASN A 1231 -1.85 -16.86 -41.43
N ILE A 1232 -1.32 -16.96 -40.22
CA ILE A 1232 -0.78 -18.23 -39.70
C ILE A 1232 -1.81 -18.76 -38.71
N CYS A 1233 -2.50 -19.83 -39.12
CA CYS A 1233 -3.31 -20.67 -38.26
C CYS A 1233 -2.47 -21.16 -37.07
N CYS A 1234 -2.93 -20.89 -35.85
CA CYS A 1234 -2.63 -21.70 -34.68
C CYS A 1234 -3.95 -22.25 -34.15
N GLU A 1235 -4.44 -23.29 -34.81
CA GLU A 1235 -5.38 -24.26 -34.23
C GLU A 1235 -4.61 -25.55 -33.93
N ALA A 1236 -4.98 -26.18 -32.82
CA ALA A 1236 -4.61 -27.54 -32.36
C ALA A 1236 -3.17 -27.76 -31.86
N HIS A 1237 -2.97 -27.61 -30.55
CA HIS A 1237 -2.62 -28.72 -29.64
C HIS A 1237 -2.37 -28.20 -28.21
N ALA A 1238 -3.41 -28.24 -27.38
CA ALA A 1238 -3.41 -28.55 -25.94
C ALA A 1238 -4.84 -28.43 -25.42
#